data_AF-A0A4Q5SUH5-F1
#
_entry.id   AF-A0A4Q5SUH5-F1
#
_cell.length_a   1.000
_cell.length_b   1.000
_cell.length_c   1.000
_cell.angle_alpha   90.00
_cell.angle_beta   90.00
_cell.angle_gamma   90.00
#
_symmetry.space_group_name_H-M   'P 1'
#
loop_
_entity.id
_entity.type
_entity.pdbx_description
1 polymer ?
#
loop_
_entity_poly.entity_id
_entity_poly.type
_entity_poly.pdbx_seq_one_letter_code
_entity_poly.pdbx_strand_id
1 'polypeptide(L)'
;MRTYPLHRLVLVLSIMLLSFAAQAGTVTAGSSGNWSSTSTWLGGVLPSNSDDVVIPNGIAVTMTASVSIKSLIVDGTLDALNHSVSINGMGTVTINGTLRVRNSNGLTNGTIASGVTYTLGSSSTVDFYGGDYQQITVRDYANLIISGNRGGQYLNLSGTIGITGAFTHSATNVNYNNSGFTIQYKGNNQVVDASFPYFHLSLQGATGTTFPSGTVSVKGSFLPGSITTATQGTIKYVGTTGQSLTAFNYYNLDVSSVASAVYPSGTVGIGNNFLPGNFQSAGQGTIRFSGTNQTVPAFGYYNLDLTGASGTAFSTSSNPAIDIYNTFTPGSITTANSGSTFRYRGSAGQSIAAFNYHNLDLNNTSRSFPAGTIGIGGSFTQYQGSTATQGTIQFIGTNQQVPSFNYYNLSLVGATNPSLVTFDGYATHNIQGSFNPGAITSGGTNYTVQYSGTNQTVAPFNYYNLNLTGATGTQFSTGTVGILNSFNPGSITSANAGTINYLTNNNSVINTGFTYNSLALSATGTYNLFGGTTLNINGNFTVGSNTSLNFYNVTPSTFNIGGSVTYQAPGSNISGLTLNLTGTGNMLVNTPNMPNITIGSTASQTLIGNLALPSGYVLNDNGTLNTGAYQITGTGTINVGSTGALGTANPSGISSAIANTVTITPNSNIDFVFTGSQSTGFSGRSITAVRSITVSNTSGDVQLDQAVTINGNGFLKVNSGASFDAGSNSLTAGSGATITINGTFKTSNTAGFSGGSATAIRNTNNPVIILATGSTIAYTASAEQVVSGRSDYHHLALANGEKTSEAAVTIGGDVSMSGGSKFLIGGNSLSIGGSMIGDASNFVVTNGAGSVVLRNVDAAGKQFVVGASSDSYSPLTIKQPSNLDWTVNVSGAITPAIATSAESIQRTWTITPSINPAPSAATLTFQYNEGDAGILGGSWNTGGNVTFKRYNGTVWTTPTGNIAPTGTPGGVRTATASGFTQFSPWIVAQGGNVLPVRFLSFTGRKESTGNVLRWTTAQETNNAGFELERSADGRNFTAIARIASRAPGGNSNSSLDYSATDANTGAASWHYRLKQLDASGAAQYSSVLRIGEGRGSVLSAGIYPSPARNQIQTTVLSGKAQDAQFRLVDMGGRLVQQRTQKVAVGSNLVQFDLDALPAGSYLLQVILADGSNESIRFNKL
;
A
#
# COMPACT_ATOMS: atom_id res chain seq x y z
N MET A 1 -108.42 48.73 134.04
CA MET A 1 -107.91 47.77 133.03
C MET A 1 -106.95 48.50 132.09
N ARG A 2 -105.69 48.01 132.00
CA ARG A 2 -104.61 48.18 130.97
C ARG A 2 -104.13 49.58 130.48
N THR A 3 -102.98 50.01 131.01
CA THR A 3 -101.67 50.42 130.38
C THR A 3 -101.54 51.28 129.08
N TYR A 4 -101.00 52.52 129.24
CA TYR A 4 -99.95 53.35 128.54
C TYR A 4 -99.39 53.02 127.09
N PRO A 5 -98.64 53.93 126.38
CA PRO A 5 -98.86 55.36 126.01
C PRO A 5 -98.18 55.88 124.67
N LEU A 6 -98.18 57.21 124.47
CA LEU A 6 -97.14 58.08 123.86
C LEU A 6 -97.04 58.36 122.33
N HIS A 7 -96.81 59.66 122.03
CA HIS A 7 -96.11 60.27 120.88
C HIS A 7 -96.81 60.41 119.52
N ARG A 8 -97.60 61.48 119.33
CA ARG A 8 -97.83 62.14 118.02
C ARG A 8 -98.24 63.61 118.18
N LEU A 9 -97.30 64.54 118.38
CA LEU A 9 -97.52 65.95 118.01
C LEU A 9 -96.21 66.78 117.86
N VAL A 10 -95.13 66.17 117.36
CA VAL A 10 -93.85 66.88 117.04
C VAL A 10 -93.32 66.52 115.64
N LEU A 11 -94.08 65.82 114.78
CA LEU A 11 -93.55 65.23 113.52
C LEU A 11 -94.07 65.85 112.20
N VAL A 12 -94.65 67.06 112.20
CA VAL A 12 -95.23 67.62 110.95
C VAL A 12 -94.62 68.95 110.50
N LEU A 13 -93.67 69.54 111.22
CA LEU A 13 -93.01 70.80 110.81
C LEU A 13 -91.51 70.69 110.48
N SER A 14 -90.97 69.48 110.30
CA SER A 14 -89.54 69.24 110.01
C SER A 14 -89.27 68.50 108.68
N ILE A 15 -90.24 68.41 107.76
CA ILE A 15 -90.11 67.73 106.45
C ILE A 15 -90.30 68.74 105.30
N MET A 16 -89.52 69.82 105.31
CA MET A 16 -89.39 70.80 104.21
C MET A 16 -87.91 71.10 103.93
N LEU A 17 -87.10 70.05 103.89
CA LEU A 17 -85.70 70.06 103.42
C LEU A 17 -85.44 68.69 102.78
N LEU A 18 -85.82 68.58 101.50
CA LEU A 18 -85.50 67.46 100.64
C LEU A 18 -85.05 68.00 99.27
N SER A 19 -83.79 67.68 98.96
CA SER A 19 -83.21 67.47 97.62
C SER A 19 -83.31 68.60 96.59
N PHE A 20 -82.25 69.39 96.46
CA PHE A 20 -81.79 69.79 95.13
C PHE A 20 -81.00 68.61 94.55
N ALA A 21 -81.60 67.92 93.57
CA ALA A 21 -80.82 67.17 92.61
C ALA A 21 -79.95 68.19 91.86
N ALA A 22 -78.63 68.10 92.01
CA ALA A 22 -77.71 68.81 91.13
C ALA A 22 -77.99 68.33 89.70
N GLN A 23 -78.38 69.27 88.85
CA GLN A 23 -78.71 69.02 87.46
C GLN A 23 -77.41 68.68 86.74
N ALA A 24 -77.36 67.51 86.12
CA ALA A 24 -76.28 67.10 85.21
C ALA A 24 -76.00 68.22 84.19
N GLY A 25 -74.76 68.72 84.15
CA GLY A 25 -74.33 69.79 83.24
C GLY A 25 -73.24 69.36 82.28
N THR A 26 -73.00 70.16 81.23
CA THR A 26 -71.84 69.96 80.34
C THR A 26 -70.63 70.71 80.89
N VAL A 27 -69.55 70.01 81.21
CA VAL A 27 -68.29 70.60 81.72
C VAL A 27 -67.23 70.57 80.63
N THR A 28 -66.77 71.74 80.18
CA THR A 28 -65.84 71.87 79.06
C THR A 28 -64.46 72.32 79.53
N ALA A 29 -63.39 71.70 79.06
CA ALA A 29 -62.02 72.12 79.36
C ALA A 29 -61.71 73.48 78.71
N GLY A 30 -61.23 74.45 79.50
CA GLY A 30 -60.92 75.82 79.07
C GLY A 30 -59.44 76.10 78.87
N SER A 31 -58.56 75.30 79.47
CA SER A 31 -57.11 75.40 79.32
C SER A 31 -56.45 74.01 79.44
N SER A 32 -55.27 73.83 78.85
CA SER A 32 -54.50 72.59 79.00
C SER A 32 -53.97 72.46 80.43
N GLY A 33 -54.11 71.28 81.04
CA GLY A 33 -53.72 71.07 82.43
C GLY A 33 -54.11 69.71 83.01
N ASN A 34 -53.92 69.53 84.32
CA ASN A 34 -54.31 68.27 84.99
C ASN A 34 -55.82 68.19 85.17
N TRP A 35 -56.41 66.99 85.03
CA TRP A 35 -57.85 66.75 85.24
C TRP A 35 -58.31 67.22 86.61
N SER A 36 -57.50 67.03 87.65
CA SER A 36 -57.79 67.44 89.02
C SER A 36 -57.58 68.94 89.30
N SER A 37 -57.16 69.74 88.32
CA SER A 37 -57.02 71.19 88.48
C SER A 37 -58.29 71.91 88.05
N THR A 38 -58.83 72.77 88.92
CA THR A 38 -60.00 73.61 88.60
C THR A 38 -59.71 74.58 87.45
N SER A 39 -58.45 75.00 87.26
CA SER A 39 -58.03 75.89 86.16
C SER A 39 -58.19 75.25 84.77
N THR A 40 -58.23 73.92 84.69
CA THR A 40 -58.38 73.16 83.44
C THR A 40 -59.79 73.30 82.87
N TRP A 41 -60.80 73.53 83.72
CA TRP A 41 -62.22 73.46 83.35
C TRP A 41 -62.87 74.85 83.34
N LEU A 42 -63.64 75.14 82.28
CA LEU A 42 -64.40 76.39 82.17
C LEU A 42 -65.34 76.52 83.37
N GLY A 43 -65.35 77.71 83.98
CA GLY A 43 -66.12 77.98 85.20
C GLY A 43 -65.48 77.46 86.50
N GLY A 44 -64.30 76.83 86.46
CA GLY A 44 -63.58 76.41 87.66
C GLY A 44 -64.13 75.16 88.35
N VAL A 45 -65.01 74.41 87.67
CA VAL A 45 -65.72 73.24 88.24
C VAL A 45 -65.07 71.94 87.75
N LEU A 46 -64.72 71.06 88.69
CA LEU A 46 -64.23 69.72 88.34
C LEU A 46 -65.38 68.83 87.84
N PRO A 47 -65.18 68.04 86.78
CA PRO A 47 -66.17 67.07 86.33
C PRO A 47 -66.55 66.07 87.42
N SER A 48 -67.86 65.85 87.58
CA SER A 48 -68.46 64.90 88.51
C SER A 48 -69.09 63.71 87.79
N ASN A 49 -69.57 62.74 88.58
CA ASN A 49 -70.17 61.49 88.12
C ASN A 49 -71.47 61.64 87.30
N SER A 50 -72.04 62.85 87.26
CA SER A 50 -73.25 63.20 86.53
C SER A 50 -73.02 64.05 85.28
N ASP A 51 -71.79 64.49 85.02
CA ASP A 51 -71.50 65.50 84.00
C ASP A 51 -71.14 64.92 82.62
N ASP A 52 -71.57 65.62 81.58
CA ASP A 52 -71.11 65.41 80.21
C ASP A 52 -69.84 66.24 79.98
N VAL A 53 -68.69 65.60 79.82
CA VAL A 53 -67.38 66.25 79.78
C VAL A 53 -66.95 66.50 78.33
N VAL A 54 -66.46 67.69 78.01
CA VAL A 54 -65.91 68.03 76.70
C VAL A 54 -64.48 68.54 76.83
N ILE A 55 -63.54 67.97 76.08
CA ILE A 55 -62.18 68.48 75.93
C ILE A 55 -62.07 69.06 74.52
N PRO A 56 -62.10 70.39 74.33
CA PRO A 56 -62.09 71.01 73.00
C PRO A 56 -60.78 70.82 72.26
N ASN A 57 -60.82 70.99 70.93
CA ASN A 57 -59.63 71.01 70.08
C ASN A 57 -58.60 72.04 70.59
N GLY A 58 -57.31 71.67 70.58
CA GLY A 58 -56.21 72.49 71.10
C GLY A 58 -55.98 72.44 72.62
N ILE A 59 -56.88 71.81 73.39
CA ILE A 59 -56.74 71.65 74.85
C ILE A 59 -56.25 70.24 75.20
N ALA A 60 -55.24 70.14 76.05
CA ALA A 60 -54.69 68.87 76.54
C ALA A 60 -54.94 68.69 78.03
N VAL A 61 -55.66 67.63 78.41
CA VAL A 61 -55.97 67.29 79.80
C VAL A 61 -55.25 66.02 80.22
N THR A 62 -54.50 66.06 81.32
CA THR A 62 -53.77 64.90 81.86
C THR A 62 -54.46 64.36 83.11
N MET A 63 -54.82 63.07 83.13
CA MET A 63 -55.47 62.44 84.28
C MET A 63 -54.47 62.15 85.41
N THR A 64 -54.79 62.65 86.60
CA THR A 64 -54.01 62.42 87.83
C THR A 64 -54.62 61.35 88.74
N ALA A 65 -55.84 60.91 88.46
CA ALA A 65 -56.54 59.83 89.16
C ALA A 65 -57.59 59.20 88.22
N SER A 66 -58.08 57.99 88.54
CA SER A 66 -59.26 57.44 87.87
C SER A 66 -60.51 58.24 88.22
N VAL A 67 -61.37 58.47 87.24
CA VAL A 67 -62.54 59.35 87.36
C VAL A 67 -63.82 58.63 86.94
N SER A 68 -64.95 59.12 87.44
CA SER A 68 -66.28 58.66 87.05
C SER A 68 -67.11 59.86 86.60
N ILE A 69 -67.69 59.78 85.40
CA ILE A 69 -68.45 60.86 84.73
C ILE A 69 -69.67 60.28 83.99
N LYS A 70 -70.58 61.12 83.48
CA LYS A 70 -71.74 60.68 82.69
C LYS A 70 -71.36 60.46 81.23
N SER A 71 -70.76 61.43 80.55
CA SER A 71 -70.27 61.26 79.16
C SER A 71 -68.94 61.95 78.95
N LEU A 72 -68.22 61.62 77.89
CA LEU A 72 -66.95 62.25 77.52
C LEU A 72 -66.88 62.51 76.02
N ILE A 73 -66.50 63.71 75.62
CA ILE A 73 -66.14 64.09 74.25
C ILE A 73 -64.72 64.63 74.30
N VAL A 74 -63.81 64.05 73.52
CA VAL A 74 -62.41 64.50 73.44
C VAL A 74 -62.12 64.96 72.03
N ASP A 75 -62.22 66.25 71.76
CA ASP A 75 -61.78 66.90 70.51
C ASP A 75 -60.32 67.38 70.60
N GLY A 76 -59.80 67.59 71.82
CA GLY A 76 -58.42 67.97 72.13
C GLY A 76 -57.51 66.79 72.41
N THR A 77 -56.79 66.78 73.53
CA THR A 77 -55.99 65.65 73.99
C THR A 77 -56.41 65.23 75.39
N LEU A 78 -56.66 63.96 75.62
CA LEU A 78 -56.77 63.36 76.95
C LEU A 78 -55.59 62.42 77.16
N ASP A 79 -54.69 62.75 78.08
CA ASP A 79 -53.63 61.87 78.52
C ASP A 79 -54.08 61.11 79.77
N ALA A 80 -54.46 59.85 79.61
CA ALA A 80 -55.04 59.06 80.69
C ALA A 80 -54.00 58.58 81.70
N LEU A 81 -52.70 58.65 81.39
CA LEU A 81 -51.66 57.96 82.15
C LEU A 81 -52.12 56.52 82.49
N ASN A 82 -51.93 56.06 83.73
CA ASN A 82 -52.36 54.73 84.20
C ASN A 82 -53.78 54.72 84.78
N HIS A 83 -54.57 55.76 84.51
CA HIS A 83 -55.89 55.94 85.09
C HIS A 83 -57.02 55.53 84.14
N SER A 84 -58.21 55.36 84.71
CA SER A 84 -59.42 54.91 84.03
C SER A 84 -60.55 55.94 84.12
N VAL A 85 -61.32 56.07 83.05
CA VAL A 85 -62.58 56.82 82.98
C VAL A 85 -63.73 55.82 83.05
N SER A 86 -64.48 55.85 84.14
CA SER A 86 -65.72 55.08 84.32
C SER A 86 -66.92 55.92 83.92
N ILE A 87 -67.85 55.33 83.17
CA ILE A 87 -69.03 56.01 82.67
C ILE A 87 -70.27 55.48 83.37
N ASN A 88 -71.05 56.38 83.98
CA ASN A 88 -72.27 56.01 84.69
C ASN A 88 -73.51 56.11 83.80
N GLY A 89 -74.44 55.18 84.01
CA GLY A 89 -75.73 55.18 83.30
C GLY A 89 -75.58 54.86 81.81
N MET A 90 -76.37 55.55 80.96
CA MET A 90 -76.40 55.35 79.51
C MET A 90 -75.48 56.31 78.72
N GLY A 91 -74.54 56.97 79.39
CA GLY A 91 -73.70 57.97 78.73
C GLY A 91 -72.64 57.37 77.80
N THR A 92 -72.00 58.25 77.02
CA THR A 92 -71.14 57.82 75.90
C THR A 92 -69.76 58.45 75.97
N VAL A 93 -68.76 57.78 75.40
CA VAL A 93 -67.43 58.34 75.20
C VAL A 93 -67.17 58.50 73.71
N THR A 94 -66.91 59.71 73.26
CA THR A 94 -66.53 60.05 71.89
C THR A 94 -65.13 60.64 71.88
N ILE A 95 -64.21 60.08 71.11
CA ILE A 95 -62.87 60.66 70.93
C ILE A 95 -62.77 61.12 69.48
N ASN A 96 -62.55 62.40 69.24
CA ASN A 96 -62.30 62.99 67.93
C ASN A 96 -60.87 63.56 67.79
N GLY A 97 -60.23 63.88 68.92
CA GLY A 97 -58.83 64.31 69.05
C GLY A 97 -57.94 63.17 69.54
N THR A 98 -56.98 63.45 70.42
CA THR A 98 -55.97 62.50 70.90
C THR A 98 -56.34 61.89 72.26
N LEU A 99 -56.26 60.57 72.39
CA LEU A 99 -56.33 59.85 73.65
C LEU A 99 -55.00 59.12 73.88
N ARG A 100 -54.23 59.52 74.87
CA ARG A 100 -52.98 58.85 75.24
C ARG A 100 -53.22 57.83 76.34
N VAL A 101 -52.81 56.59 76.11
CA VAL A 101 -53.09 55.41 76.93
C VAL A 101 -51.77 54.89 77.49
N ARG A 102 -51.61 54.96 78.82
CA ARG A 102 -50.50 54.29 79.53
C ARG A 102 -50.95 53.05 80.32
N ASN A 103 -52.25 52.95 80.63
CA ASN A 103 -52.86 51.91 81.45
C ASN A 103 -52.59 50.47 80.95
N SER A 104 -52.34 49.55 81.89
CA SER A 104 -51.91 48.20 81.55
C SER A 104 -52.96 47.29 80.93
N ASN A 105 -54.24 47.58 81.18
CA ASN A 105 -55.35 46.87 80.55
C ASN A 105 -55.74 47.48 79.20
N GLY A 106 -55.03 48.51 78.73
CA GLY A 106 -55.24 49.10 77.41
C GLY A 106 -56.34 50.15 77.34
N LEU A 107 -56.87 50.37 76.14
CA LEU A 107 -57.92 51.35 75.88
C LEU A 107 -59.25 50.93 76.53
N THR A 108 -59.67 49.69 76.32
CA THR A 108 -60.92 49.12 76.85
C THR A 108 -60.65 48.20 78.03
N ASN A 109 -61.45 48.27 79.09
CA ASN A 109 -61.21 47.60 80.38
C ASN A 109 -59.97 48.12 81.13
N GLY A 110 -59.41 49.24 80.66
CA GLY A 110 -58.28 49.99 81.23
C GLY A 110 -58.60 51.49 81.28
N THR A 111 -58.10 52.27 80.33
CA THR A 111 -58.37 53.72 80.23
C THR A 111 -59.87 54.03 80.16
N ILE A 112 -60.67 53.15 79.56
CA ILE A 112 -62.13 53.25 79.50
C ILE A 112 -62.73 51.97 80.08
N ALA A 113 -63.66 52.12 81.02
CA ALA A 113 -64.32 50.98 81.66
C ALA A 113 -65.10 50.08 80.68
N SER A 114 -65.26 48.80 81.02
CA SER A 114 -66.01 47.83 80.23
C SER A 114 -67.52 48.13 80.22
N GLY A 115 -68.21 47.86 79.10
CA GLY A 115 -69.67 48.02 78.96
C GLY A 115 -70.16 49.40 78.51
N VAL A 116 -69.25 50.32 78.17
CA VAL A 116 -69.56 51.71 77.78
C VAL A 116 -69.75 51.84 76.26
N THR A 117 -70.75 52.61 75.82
CA THR A 117 -70.87 53.05 74.42
C THR A 117 -69.73 54.01 74.10
N TYR A 118 -68.74 53.51 73.35
CA TYR A 118 -67.51 54.22 73.01
C TYR A 118 -67.34 54.34 71.49
N THR A 119 -67.04 55.55 71.01
CA THR A 119 -66.87 55.90 69.60
C THR A 119 -65.51 56.57 69.36
N LEU A 120 -64.73 56.03 68.41
CA LEU A 120 -63.60 56.72 67.79
C LEU A 120 -64.10 57.48 66.56
N GLY A 121 -63.98 58.80 66.58
CA GLY A 121 -64.22 59.66 65.44
C GLY A 121 -63.19 59.45 64.33
N SER A 122 -63.54 59.85 63.11
CA SER A 122 -62.73 59.64 61.90
C SER A 122 -61.36 60.33 61.91
N SER A 123 -61.15 61.29 62.81
CA SER A 123 -59.89 62.03 62.99
C SER A 123 -59.18 61.72 64.31
N SER A 124 -59.72 60.78 65.10
CA SER A 124 -59.20 60.48 66.43
C SER A 124 -57.79 59.89 66.39
N THR A 125 -57.01 60.14 67.42
CA THR A 125 -55.67 59.58 67.60
C THR A 125 -55.62 58.85 68.93
N VAL A 126 -55.19 57.59 68.93
CA VAL A 126 -54.95 56.83 70.17
C VAL A 126 -53.46 56.55 70.28
N ASP A 127 -52.79 57.10 71.30
CA ASP A 127 -51.36 56.94 71.55
C ASP A 127 -51.11 55.99 72.72
N PHE A 128 -50.74 54.74 72.43
CA PHE A 128 -50.29 53.78 73.44
C PHE A 128 -48.81 53.99 73.75
N TYR A 129 -48.52 54.56 74.92
CA TYR A 129 -47.16 54.99 75.30
C TYR A 129 -46.74 54.53 76.69
N GLY A 130 -45.43 54.53 76.97
CA GLY A 130 -44.87 54.36 78.33
C GLY A 130 -44.30 52.98 78.66
N GLY A 131 -43.84 52.82 79.91
CA GLY A 131 -43.01 51.70 80.39
C GLY A 131 -43.74 50.45 80.88
N ASP A 132 -45.06 50.38 80.76
CA ASP A 132 -45.89 49.34 81.38
C ASP A 132 -46.33 48.26 80.36
N TYR A 133 -46.69 47.07 80.86
CA TYR A 133 -47.41 46.06 80.05
C TYR A 133 -48.69 46.68 79.53
N GLN A 134 -49.04 46.54 78.25
CA GLN A 134 -50.29 47.08 77.69
C GLN A 134 -50.96 46.11 76.72
N GLN A 135 -52.29 46.16 76.65
CA GLN A 135 -53.06 45.47 75.62
C GLN A 135 -53.62 46.47 74.60
N ILE A 136 -53.38 46.26 73.31
CA ILE A 136 -54.04 47.02 72.25
C ILE A 136 -55.33 46.30 71.89
N THR A 137 -56.47 46.97 72.10
CA THR A 137 -57.80 46.41 71.81
C THR A 137 -57.99 46.20 70.31
N VAL A 138 -58.57 45.04 69.94
CA VAL A 138 -59.04 44.71 68.59
C VAL A 138 -60.16 45.66 68.17
N ARG A 139 -59.87 46.57 67.23
CA ARG A 139 -60.85 47.46 66.58
C ARG A 139 -60.22 48.26 65.44
N ASP A 140 -61.05 49.05 64.76
CA ASP A 140 -60.60 50.11 63.86
C ASP A 140 -60.22 51.37 64.66
N TYR A 141 -59.01 51.88 64.42
CA TYR A 141 -58.48 53.15 64.91
C TYR A 141 -58.38 54.13 63.74
N ALA A 142 -58.81 55.39 63.95
CA ALA A 142 -58.56 56.44 62.97
C ALA A 142 -57.05 56.72 62.87
N ASN A 143 -56.40 57.13 63.96
CA ASN A 143 -54.95 57.17 64.03
C ASN A 143 -54.50 56.36 65.27
N LEU A 144 -53.48 55.52 65.12
CA LEU A 144 -52.89 54.73 66.20
C LEU A 144 -51.40 55.05 66.29
N ILE A 145 -50.97 55.51 67.46
CA ILE A 145 -49.58 55.74 67.80
C ILE A 145 -49.16 54.71 68.85
N ILE A 146 -47.98 54.12 68.67
CA ILE A 146 -47.32 53.27 69.66
C ILE A 146 -45.95 53.90 69.93
N SER A 147 -45.78 54.54 71.08
CA SER A 147 -44.62 55.41 71.33
C SER A 147 -43.93 55.15 72.68
N GLY A 148 -42.75 55.73 72.88
CA GLY A 148 -42.02 55.75 74.15
C GLY A 148 -41.13 54.54 74.44
N ASN A 149 -40.27 54.65 75.47
CA ASN A 149 -39.38 53.58 75.92
C ASN A 149 -40.13 52.63 76.87
N ARG A 150 -40.16 51.33 76.53
CA ARG A 150 -40.92 50.30 77.23
C ARG A 150 -40.11 49.42 78.19
N GLY A 151 -38.79 49.63 78.31
CA GLY A 151 -37.95 48.98 79.33
C GLY A 151 -37.94 47.44 79.33
N GLY A 152 -38.28 46.80 78.21
CA GLY A 152 -38.40 45.34 78.07
C GLY A 152 -39.79 44.78 78.38
N GLN A 153 -40.79 45.62 78.65
CA GLN A 153 -42.16 45.15 78.91
C GLN A 153 -42.87 44.68 77.64
N TYR A 154 -43.87 43.81 77.85
CA TYR A 154 -44.66 43.26 76.77
C TYR A 154 -45.77 44.21 76.29
N LEU A 155 -45.84 44.44 74.98
CA LEU A 155 -47.02 44.98 74.31
C LEU A 155 -47.81 43.82 73.71
N ASN A 156 -48.99 43.56 74.28
CA ASN A 156 -49.85 42.48 73.82
C ASN A 156 -50.78 43.00 72.71
N LEU A 157 -50.54 42.53 71.50
CA LEU A 157 -51.47 42.69 70.39
C LEU A 157 -52.11 41.33 70.11
N SER A 158 -53.41 41.31 69.88
CA SER A 158 -54.14 40.12 69.46
C SER A 158 -55.20 40.51 68.44
N GLY A 159 -55.71 39.54 67.69
CA GLY A 159 -56.77 39.77 66.69
C GLY A 159 -56.38 40.74 65.57
N THR A 160 -57.38 41.39 64.97
CA THR A 160 -57.17 42.32 63.85
C THR A 160 -57.40 43.76 64.29
N ILE A 161 -56.35 44.57 64.24
CA ILE A 161 -56.35 45.99 64.56
C ILE A 161 -56.42 46.75 63.24
N GLY A 162 -57.58 47.34 62.97
CA GLY A 162 -57.80 48.16 61.78
C GLY A 162 -57.26 49.58 61.96
N ILE A 163 -56.68 50.15 60.92
CA ILE A 163 -56.18 51.53 60.88
C ILE A 163 -56.85 52.22 59.70
N THR A 164 -57.65 53.27 59.91
CA THR A 164 -58.30 54.02 58.83
C THR A 164 -57.59 55.34 58.46
N GLY A 165 -56.61 55.79 59.27
CA GLY A 165 -55.77 56.99 59.08
C GLY A 165 -54.29 56.68 59.31
N ALA A 166 -53.59 57.34 60.23
CA ALA A 166 -52.15 57.14 60.44
C ALA A 166 -51.84 56.03 61.44
N PHE A 167 -50.90 55.15 61.11
CA PHE A 167 -50.23 54.28 62.09
C PHE A 167 -48.81 54.78 62.28
N THR A 168 -48.39 55.03 63.52
CA THR A 168 -47.04 55.47 63.84
C THR A 168 -46.48 54.65 64.98
N HIS A 169 -45.32 54.06 64.76
CA HIS A 169 -44.58 53.32 65.73
C HIS A 169 -43.24 54.01 66.00
N SER A 170 -42.96 54.29 67.26
CA SER A 170 -41.71 54.90 67.72
C SER A 170 -41.27 54.34 69.08
N ALA A 171 -41.86 53.22 69.50
CA ALA A 171 -41.53 52.61 70.78
C ALA A 171 -40.16 51.91 70.75
N THR A 172 -39.41 52.02 71.84
CA THR A 172 -38.08 51.40 72.02
C THR A 172 -38.10 50.43 73.21
N ASN A 173 -37.19 49.44 73.22
CA ASN A 173 -37.13 48.38 74.24
C ASN A 173 -38.49 47.69 74.51
N VAL A 174 -39.21 47.31 73.46
CA VAL A 174 -40.53 46.70 73.53
C VAL A 174 -40.46 45.23 73.15
N ASN A 175 -41.11 44.36 73.94
CA ASN A 175 -41.31 42.96 73.60
C ASN A 175 -42.74 42.77 73.06
N TYR A 176 -42.91 42.44 71.79
CA TYR A 176 -44.25 42.14 71.26
C TYR A 176 -44.61 40.69 71.58
N ASN A 177 -45.78 40.46 72.18
CA ASN A 177 -46.27 39.10 72.35
C ASN A 177 -46.52 38.49 70.97
N ASN A 178 -45.76 37.44 70.66
CA ASN A 178 -45.41 37.12 69.29
C ASN A 178 -46.31 36.01 68.72
N SER A 179 -47.63 36.14 68.90
CA SER A 179 -48.63 35.18 68.41
C SER A 179 -49.89 35.82 67.83
N GLY A 180 -49.98 35.86 66.49
CA GLY A 180 -51.25 35.87 65.76
C GLY A 180 -51.97 37.20 65.55
N PHE A 181 -51.37 38.37 65.84
CA PHE A 181 -52.03 39.67 65.61
C PHE A 181 -51.90 40.17 64.17
N THR A 182 -52.88 40.95 63.71
CA THR A 182 -52.89 41.60 62.39
C THR A 182 -53.02 43.10 62.53
N ILE A 183 -52.09 43.88 61.95
CA ILE A 183 -52.31 45.30 61.68
C ILE A 183 -52.94 45.40 60.29
N GLN A 184 -54.19 45.83 60.22
CA GLN A 184 -54.94 46.00 58.99
C GLN A 184 -55.07 47.48 58.63
N TYR A 185 -54.34 47.93 57.62
CA TYR A 185 -54.56 49.22 56.98
C TYR A 185 -55.86 49.16 56.15
N LYS A 186 -56.77 50.12 56.38
CA LYS A 186 -58.12 50.23 55.78
C LYS A 186 -58.42 51.62 55.21
N GLY A 187 -57.48 52.54 55.29
CA GLY A 187 -57.63 53.95 54.89
C GLY A 187 -57.08 54.24 53.49
N ASN A 188 -57.28 55.49 53.05
CA ASN A 188 -56.74 55.99 51.79
C ASN A 188 -55.37 56.64 52.02
N ASN A 189 -54.41 56.40 51.12
CA ASN A 189 -53.07 57.01 51.10
C ASN A 189 -52.25 56.82 52.38
N GLN A 190 -52.43 55.69 53.07
CA GLN A 190 -51.71 55.38 54.31
C GLN A 190 -50.24 55.00 54.02
N VAL A 191 -49.35 55.25 54.98
CA VAL A 191 -47.95 54.81 54.91
C VAL A 191 -47.77 53.61 55.84
N VAL A 192 -47.20 52.50 55.32
CA VAL A 192 -46.81 51.36 56.17
C VAL A 192 -45.66 51.79 57.08
N ASP A 193 -45.74 51.49 58.37
CA ASP A 193 -44.67 51.84 59.30
C ASP A 193 -43.57 50.75 59.30
N ALA A 194 -42.37 51.07 58.83
CA ALA A 194 -41.24 50.12 58.80
C ALA A 194 -40.62 49.83 60.17
N SER A 195 -40.82 50.71 61.16
CA SER A 195 -40.24 50.50 62.49
C SER A 195 -40.98 49.44 63.30
N PHE A 196 -42.19 49.07 62.88
CA PHE A 196 -43.04 48.11 63.57
C PHE A 196 -42.77 46.66 63.11
N PRO A 197 -42.54 45.70 64.02
CA PRO A 197 -42.39 44.29 63.68
C PRO A 197 -43.77 43.62 63.57
N TYR A 198 -44.32 43.57 62.36
CA TYR A 198 -45.62 42.97 62.11
C TYR A 198 -45.60 41.46 62.36
N PHE A 199 -46.61 40.94 63.07
CA PHE A 199 -46.94 39.52 62.98
C PHE A 199 -47.66 39.29 61.65
N HIS A 200 -48.93 39.66 61.51
CA HIS A 200 -49.59 39.78 60.21
C HIS A 200 -49.69 41.26 59.80
N LEU A 201 -49.40 41.56 58.53
CA LEU A 201 -49.65 42.86 57.90
C LEU A 201 -50.77 42.69 56.89
N SER A 202 -51.89 43.38 57.06
CA SER A 202 -53.00 43.40 56.11
C SER A 202 -53.19 44.81 55.57
N LEU A 203 -53.37 44.92 54.26
CA LEU A 203 -53.76 46.14 53.55
C LEU A 203 -55.16 45.96 52.94
N GLN A 204 -55.91 44.94 53.38
CA GLN A 204 -57.26 44.69 52.91
C GLN A 204 -58.17 45.86 53.29
N GLY A 205 -58.74 46.52 52.29
CA GLY A 205 -59.60 47.69 52.46
C GLY A 205 -58.87 49.03 52.34
N ALA A 206 -57.54 49.06 52.32
CA ALA A 206 -56.80 50.29 52.04
C ALA A 206 -56.68 50.57 50.53
N THR A 207 -56.62 51.85 50.17
CA THR A 207 -56.31 52.29 48.80
C THR A 207 -55.15 53.29 48.81
N GLY A 208 -54.30 53.29 47.78
CA GLY A 208 -53.18 54.23 47.68
C GLY A 208 -52.09 54.08 48.76
N THR A 209 -52.03 52.94 49.48
CA THR A 209 -51.02 52.71 50.52
C THR A 209 -49.61 52.79 49.94
N THR A 210 -48.71 53.53 50.60
CA THR A 210 -47.30 53.62 50.23
C THR A 210 -46.42 52.84 51.21
N PHE A 211 -45.32 52.30 50.70
CA PHE A 211 -44.33 51.60 51.51
C PHE A 211 -43.18 52.56 51.86
N PRO A 212 -42.59 52.45 53.06
CA PRO A 212 -41.45 53.25 53.48
C PRO A 212 -40.17 52.77 52.77
N SER A 213 -39.12 53.59 52.72
CA SER A 213 -37.81 53.19 52.17
C SER A 213 -37.06 52.18 53.05
N GLY A 214 -37.49 52.00 54.30
CA GLY A 214 -36.91 51.06 55.27
C GLY A 214 -37.38 49.60 55.11
N THR A 215 -37.12 48.80 56.14
CA THR A 215 -37.46 47.38 56.18
C THR A 215 -38.72 47.11 56.99
N VAL A 216 -39.80 46.70 56.33
CA VAL A 216 -41.04 46.20 56.94
C VAL A 216 -40.86 44.72 57.27
N SER A 217 -40.73 44.37 58.55
CA SER A 217 -40.57 42.97 58.99
C SER A 217 -41.93 42.32 59.26
N VAL A 218 -42.19 41.15 58.65
CA VAL A 218 -43.44 40.38 58.77
C VAL A 218 -43.12 38.97 59.23
N LYS A 219 -43.66 38.53 60.38
CA LYS A 219 -43.44 37.18 60.94
C LYS A 219 -44.47 36.14 60.47
N GLY A 220 -45.69 36.59 60.21
CA GLY A 220 -46.85 35.80 59.80
C GLY A 220 -47.20 36.05 58.33
N SER A 221 -48.43 36.51 58.06
CA SER A 221 -48.93 36.71 56.68
C SER A 221 -48.92 38.18 56.28
N PHE A 222 -48.59 38.42 55.01
CA PHE A 222 -48.76 39.73 54.37
C PHE A 222 -49.97 39.66 53.41
N LEU A 223 -51.00 40.45 53.64
CA LEU A 223 -52.24 40.44 52.86
C LEU A 223 -52.40 41.79 52.15
N PRO A 224 -51.93 41.95 50.90
CA PRO A 224 -51.78 43.27 50.26
C PRO A 224 -53.10 43.92 49.79
N GLY A 225 -54.24 43.23 49.90
CA GLY A 225 -55.53 43.79 49.46
C GLY A 225 -55.54 44.11 47.96
N SER A 226 -56.01 45.30 47.59
CA SER A 226 -55.98 45.81 46.21
C SER A 226 -54.64 46.42 45.80
N ILE A 227 -53.69 46.56 46.74
CA ILE A 227 -52.34 47.05 46.45
C ILE A 227 -51.57 45.92 45.77
N THR A 228 -50.99 46.20 44.61
CA THR A 228 -50.29 45.18 43.81
C THR A 228 -48.78 45.35 43.84
N THR A 229 -48.26 46.48 44.34
CA THR A 229 -46.84 46.78 44.36
C THR A 229 -46.39 47.59 45.58
N ALA A 230 -45.20 47.27 46.08
CA ALA A 230 -44.39 48.17 46.89
C ALA A 230 -43.39 48.85 45.96
N THR A 231 -43.48 50.18 45.86
CA THR A 231 -42.62 50.99 44.96
C THR A 231 -41.24 51.27 45.54
N GLN A 232 -41.05 51.07 46.85
CA GLN A 232 -39.79 51.27 47.56
C GLN A 232 -39.74 50.37 48.81
N GLY A 233 -38.56 50.30 49.44
CA GLY A 233 -38.35 49.60 50.72
C GLY A 233 -38.19 48.09 50.62
N THR A 234 -38.00 47.47 51.79
CA THR A 234 -37.80 46.02 51.92
C THR A 234 -38.94 45.41 52.69
N ILE A 235 -39.61 44.40 52.12
CA ILE A 235 -40.49 43.52 52.89
C ILE A 235 -39.66 42.31 53.31
N LYS A 236 -39.41 42.19 54.61
CA LYS A 236 -38.61 41.12 55.21
C LYS A 236 -39.50 40.11 55.90
N TYR A 237 -39.46 38.86 55.46
CA TYR A 237 -40.11 37.74 56.10
C TYR A 237 -39.19 37.18 57.21
N VAL A 238 -39.70 37.08 58.45
CA VAL A 238 -38.92 36.71 59.65
C VAL A 238 -39.53 35.54 60.44
N GLY A 239 -40.38 34.74 59.80
CA GLY A 239 -41.05 33.59 60.42
C GLY A 239 -40.11 32.42 60.77
N THR A 240 -40.36 31.78 61.91
CA THR A 240 -39.51 30.70 62.47
C THR A 240 -40.01 29.29 62.18
N THR A 241 -41.26 29.10 61.73
CA THR A 241 -41.91 27.77 61.55
C THR A 241 -42.60 27.61 60.19
N GLY A 242 -41.90 28.01 59.12
CA GLY A 242 -42.44 28.02 57.75
C GLY A 242 -43.35 29.21 57.50
N GLN A 243 -43.08 29.98 56.44
CA GLN A 243 -43.82 31.21 56.16
C GLN A 243 -44.33 31.26 54.72
N SER A 244 -45.61 31.59 54.52
CA SER A 244 -46.19 31.72 53.18
C SER A 244 -45.96 33.13 52.63
N LEU A 245 -45.33 33.20 51.46
CA LEU A 245 -45.16 34.43 50.69
C LEU A 245 -46.45 34.78 49.96
N THR A 246 -46.57 36.05 49.61
CA THR A 246 -47.75 36.57 48.92
C THR A 246 -47.41 36.92 47.49
N ALA A 247 -48.31 36.63 46.56
CA ALA A 247 -48.15 37.06 45.18
C ALA A 247 -48.33 38.58 45.14
N PHE A 248 -47.22 39.31 45.00
CA PHE A 248 -47.14 40.76 45.13
C PHE A 248 -45.86 41.26 44.46
N ASN A 249 -45.87 42.51 43.96
CA ASN A 249 -44.66 43.12 43.39
C ASN A 249 -43.88 43.88 44.47
N TYR A 250 -42.91 43.21 45.08
CA TYR A 250 -42.01 43.75 46.09
C TYR A 250 -40.96 44.67 45.45
N TYR A 251 -40.58 45.77 46.12
CA TYR A 251 -39.38 46.51 45.74
C TYR A 251 -38.13 45.71 46.14
N ASN A 252 -37.86 45.54 47.44
CA ASN A 252 -36.96 44.50 47.93
C ASN A 252 -37.74 43.41 48.68
N LEU A 253 -37.36 42.16 48.49
CA LEU A 253 -37.87 41.01 49.23
C LEU A 253 -36.71 40.33 49.96
N ASP A 254 -36.76 40.30 51.29
CA ASP A 254 -35.79 39.59 52.13
C ASP A 254 -36.48 38.40 52.79
N VAL A 255 -36.09 37.19 52.40
CA VAL A 255 -36.52 35.93 53.03
C VAL A 255 -35.32 35.19 53.63
N SER A 256 -34.20 35.88 53.84
CA SER A 256 -32.95 35.27 54.35
C SER A 256 -33.09 34.68 55.75
N SER A 257 -33.98 35.26 56.56
CA SER A 257 -34.21 34.88 57.95
C SER A 257 -35.24 33.77 58.16
N VAL A 258 -35.93 33.29 57.12
CA VAL A 258 -36.93 32.23 57.29
C VAL A 258 -36.32 30.84 57.13
N ALA A 259 -36.71 29.91 58.01
CA ALA A 259 -36.25 28.52 57.97
C ALA A 259 -36.80 27.77 56.74
N SER A 260 -38.04 28.05 56.35
CA SER A 260 -38.67 27.58 55.12
C SER A 260 -39.71 28.57 54.63
N ALA A 261 -39.90 28.63 53.31
CA ALA A 261 -40.84 29.52 52.66
C ALA A 261 -41.79 28.74 51.75
N VAL A 262 -43.09 29.01 51.84
CA VAL A 262 -44.09 28.50 50.91
C VAL A 262 -44.36 29.60 49.88
N TYR A 263 -44.04 29.32 48.62
CA TYR A 263 -44.24 30.27 47.54
C TYR A 263 -45.68 30.22 47.02
N PRO A 264 -46.29 31.37 46.67
CA PRO A 264 -47.63 31.43 46.13
C PRO A 264 -47.66 30.90 44.69
N SER A 265 -48.80 30.40 44.22
CA SER A 265 -48.98 30.00 42.81
C SER A 265 -48.95 31.19 41.83
N GLY A 266 -49.14 32.42 42.32
CA GLY A 266 -49.09 33.65 41.54
C GLY A 266 -47.67 34.17 41.26
N THR A 267 -47.57 35.43 40.84
CA THR A 267 -46.27 36.09 40.65
C THR A 267 -45.83 36.88 41.88
N VAL A 268 -44.63 36.59 42.35
CA VAL A 268 -43.82 37.41 43.26
C VAL A 268 -42.92 38.31 42.40
N GLY A 269 -43.27 39.58 42.26
CA GLY A 269 -42.44 40.57 41.56
C GLY A 269 -41.33 41.11 42.45
N ILE A 270 -40.16 41.38 41.88
CA ILE A 270 -38.96 41.92 42.53
C ILE A 270 -38.50 43.14 41.73
N GLY A 271 -38.65 44.32 42.30
CA GLY A 271 -38.29 45.60 41.67
C GLY A 271 -36.84 46.05 41.89
N ASN A 272 -36.17 45.54 42.92
CA ASN A 272 -34.78 45.84 43.24
C ASN A 272 -34.03 44.60 43.80
N ASN A 273 -34.01 44.34 45.11
CA ASN A 273 -33.19 43.26 45.70
C ASN A 273 -34.00 42.04 46.15
N PHE A 274 -33.51 40.82 45.90
CA PHE A 274 -34.07 39.58 46.44
C PHE A 274 -33.00 38.83 47.23
N LEU A 275 -33.21 38.66 48.55
CA LEU A 275 -32.37 37.82 49.41
C LEU A 275 -33.11 36.52 49.74
N PRO A 276 -32.85 35.41 49.03
CA PRO A 276 -33.40 34.10 49.37
C PRO A 276 -32.87 33.60 50.72
N GLY A 277 -33.60 32.68 51.36
CA GLY A 277 -33.18 32.01 52.59
C GLY A 277 -32.36 30.75 52.34
N ASN A 278 -32.07 30.01 53.40
CA ASN A 278 -31.23 28.80 53.36
C ASN A 278 -31.90 27.59 52.68
N PHE A 279 -33.16 27.69 52.29
CA PHE A 279 -33.88 26.67 51.54
C PHE A 279 -33.51 26.73 50.06
N GLN A 280 -33.65 25.60 49.38
CA GLN A 280 -33.04 25.39 48.06
C GLN A 280 -33.91 25.82 46.88
N SER A 281 -35.23 26.00 47.06
CA SER A 281 -36.13 26.35 45.95
C SER A 281 -37.47 26.94 46.36
N ALA A 282 -38.09 27.66 45.40
CA ALA A 282 -39.50 27.95 45.36
C ALA A 282 -40.25 26.72 44.85
N GLY A 283 -41.12 26.13 45.68
CA GLY A 283 -41.86 24.92 45.33
C GLY A 283 -42.94 25.08 44.26
N GLN A 284 -43.38 26.31 43.98
CA GLN A 284 -44.39 26.66 42.96
C GLN A 284 -44.38 28.17 42.66
N GLY A 285 -45.04 28.59 41.57
CA GLY A 285 -45.26 30.01 41.23
C GLY A 285 -44.15 30.69 40.42
N THR A 286 -44.31 31.99 40.19
CA THR A 286 -43.36 32.81 39.40
C THR A 286 -42.65 33.83 40.26
N ILE A 287 -41.32 33.86 40.21
CA ILE A 287 -40.53 34.97 40.71
C ILE A 287 -40.14 35.83 39.50
N ARG A 288 -40.68 37.04 39.44
CA ARG A 288 -40.43 37.99 38.37
C ARG A 288 -39.47 39.08 38.83
N PHE A 289 -38.33 39.23 38.17
CA PHE A 289 -37.48 40.41 38.31
C PHE A 289 -37.90 41.44 37.28
N SER A 290 -38.12 42.69 37.70
CA SER A 290 -38.62 43.78 36.84
C SER A 290 -37.84 45.10 37.03
N GLY A 291 -36.70 45.05 37.71
CA GLY A 291 -35.85 46.20 38.00
C GLY A 291 -34.68 46.37 37.04
N THR A 292 -33.99 47.49 37.18
CA THR A 292 -32.75 47.79 36.46
C THR A 292 -31.53 47.34 37.25
N ASN A 293 -30.54 46.70 36.61
CA ASN A 293 -29.28 46.26 37.21
C ASN A 293 -29.44 45.33 38.42
N GLN A 294 -30.45 44.47 38.41
CA GLN A 294 -30.69 43.50 39.48
C GLN A 294 -29.75 42.30 39.37
N THR A 295 -29.36 41.76 40.52
CA THR A 295 -28.68 40.46 40.59
C THR A 295 -29.71 39.36 40.89
N VAL A 296 -29.85 38.39 39.99
CA VAL A 296 -30.61 37.16 40.21
C VAL A 296 -29.75 36.23 41.10
N PRO A 297 -30.14 35.99 42.35
CA PRO A 297 -29.36 35.15 43.26
C PRO A 297 -29.40 33.69 42.84
N ALA A 298 -28.37 32.96 43.27
CA ALA A 298 -28.30 31.51 43.20
C ALA A 298 -29.42 30.93 44.09
N PHE A 299 -30.45 30.39 43.45
CA PHE A 299 -31.66 29.90 44.09
C PHE A 299 -32.44 29.00 43.13
N GLY A 300 -33.29 28.14 43.67
CA GLY A 300 -34.22 27.35 42.88
C GLY A 300 -35.49 28.10 42.54
N TYR A 301 -35.70 28.42 41.27
CA TYR A 301 -36.88 29.08 40.76
C TYR A 301 -37.84 28.05 40.16
N TYR A 302 -39.10 28.06 40.57
CA TYR A 302 -40.13 27.29 39.86
C TYR A 302 -40.35 27.89 38.47
N ASN A 303 -40.86 29.12 38.39
CA ASN A 303 -40.74 29.95 37.20
C ASN A 303 -39.84 31.16 37.50
N LEU A 304 -38.79 31.37 36.70
CA LEU A 304 -37.99 32.58 36.69
C LEU A 304 -38.44 33.46 35.52
N ASP A 305 -38.91 34.67 35.83
CA ASP A 305 -39.38 35.62 34.83
C ASP A 305 -38.57 36.92 34.92
N LEU A 306 -37.99 37.36 33.80
CA LEU A 306 -37.24 38.60 33.69
C LEU A 306 -37.95 39.60 32.76
N THR A 307 -39.22 39.39 32.42
CA THR A 307 -39.99 40.35 31.63
C THR A 307 -40.10 41.67 32.41
N GLY A 308 -39.50 42.72 31.86
CA GLY A 308 -39.44 44.05 32.47
C GLY A 308 -38.11 44.37 33.17
N ALA A 309 -37.19 43.41 33.34
CA ALA A 309 -35.85 43.69 33.85
C ALA A 309 -34.90 44.19 32.76
N SER A 310 -33.91 45.00 33.14
CA SER A 310 -32.82 45.43 32.27
C SER A 310 -31.49 45.43 33.03
N GLY A 311 -30.37 45.17 32.34
CA GLY A 311 -29.04 45.14 32.98
C GLY A 311 -28.84 44.03 34.02
N THR A 312 -29.64 42.98 33.99
CA THR A 312 -29.63 41.90 34.99
C THR A 312 -28.31 41.13 35.01
N ALA A 313 -27.75 40.94 36.20
CA ALA A 313 -26.64 40.02 36.48
C ALA A 313 -27.16 38.74 37.14
N PHE A 314 -26.39 37.67 37.03
CA PHE A 314 -26.69 36.34 37.54
C PHE A 314 -25.60 35.90 38.50
N SER A 315 -26.00 35.24 39.60
CA SER A 315 -25.05 34.72 40.59
C SER A 315 -24.05 33.74 39.97
N THR A 316 -22.80 33.82 40.44
CA THR A 316 -21.70 32.94 40.06
C THR A 316 -21.41 31.86 41.13
N SER A 317 -22.27 31.73 42.15
CA SER A 317 -22.16 30.65 43.12
C SER A 317 -22.44 29.30 42.46
N SER A 318 -21.65 28.28 42.81
CA SER A 318 -21.81 26.91 42.27
C SER A 318 -22.85 26.09 43.01
N ASN A 319 -23.18 26.45 44.25
CA ASN A 319 -24.18 25.76 45.05
C ASN A 319 -24.83 26.70 46.09
N PRO A 320 -26.15 26.95 46.03
CA PRO A 320 -27.05 26.62 44.91
C PRO A 320 -26.61 27.32 43.60
N ALA A 321 -27.03 26.80 42.44
CA ALA A 321 -26.92 27.49 41.15
C ALA A 321 -28.28 28.15 40.83
N ILE A 322 -28.45 28.72 39.64
CA ILE A 322 -29.77 29.19 39.18
C ILE A 322 -30.53 27.96 38.67
N ASP A 323 -31.26 27.31 39.57
CA ASP A 323 -32.02 26.10 39.25
C ASP A 323 -33.39 26.50 38.72
N ILE A 324 -33.77 25.97 37.55
CA ILE A 324 -35.08 26.20 36.90
C ILE A 324 -35.89 24.91 36.99
N TYR A 325 -36.99 24.91 37.74
CA TYR A 325 -37.84 23.72 37.92
C TYR A 325 -39.03 23.65 36.95
N ASN A 326 -39.47 24.77 36.37
CA ASN A 326 -40.51 24.82 35.34
C ASN A 326 -40.12 25.71 34.16
N THR A 327 -40.31 27.04 34.21
CA THR A 327 -40.03 27.93 33.06
C THR A 327 -38.99 29.03 33.36
N PHE A 328 -38.14 29.35 32.38
CA PHE A 328 -37.30 30.54 32.38
C PHE A 328 -37.72 31.49 31.24
N THR A 329 -38.09 32.72 31.58
CA THR A 329 -38.49 33.77 30.63
C THR A 329 -37.47 34.91 30.69
N PRO A 330 -36.48 34.97 29.78
CA PRO A 330 -35.38 35.93 29.88
C PRO A 330 -35.74 37.39 29.55
N GLY A 331 -36.91 37.65 28.96
CA GLY A 331 -37.31 39.01 28.56
C GLY A 331 -36.36 39.60 27.50
N SER A 332 -35.90 40.83 27.71
CA SER A 332 -34.91 41.50 26.85
C SER A 332 -33.45 41.15 27.17
N ILE A 333 -33.20 40.36 28.22
CA ILE A 333 -31.85 39.91 28.56
C ILE A 333 -31.48 38.77 27.63
N THR A 334 -30.37 38.91 26.90
CA THR A 334 -29.95 37.89 25.93
C THR A 334 -28.80 37.02 26.41
N THR A 335 -28.11 37.44 27.48
CA THR A 335 -26.85 36.81 27.91
C THR A 335 -26.71 36.82 29.42
N ALA A 336 -26.21 35.73 30.00
CA ALA A 336 -25.74 35.69 31.37
C ALA A 336 -24.24 36.01 31.49
N ASN A 337 -23.86 36.64 32.60
CA ASN A 337 -22.47 36.95 32.90
C ASN A 337 -21.62 35.69 33.12
N SER A 338 -20.31 35.85 32.93
CA SER A 338 -19.32 34.79 33.14
C SER A 338 -19.38 34.22 34.56
N GLY A 339 -19.16 32.91 34.67
CA GLY A 339 -19.21 32.15 35.91
C GLY A 339 -20.62 31.71 36.36
N SER A 340 -21.68 32.25 35.77
CA SER A 340 -23.06 31.85 36.10
C SER A 340 -23.36 30.42 35.65
N THR A 341 -24.19 29.72 36.43
CA THR A 341 -24.60 28.33 36.13
C THR A 341 -26.11 28.20 36.19
N PHE A 342 -26.70 27.79 35.07
CA PHE A 342 -28.13 27.49 34.97
C PHE A 342 -28.33 25.98 34.93
N ARG A 343 -29.15 25.45 35.83
CA ARG A 343 -29.49 24.03 35.88
C ARG A 343 -30.99 23.83 35.67
N TYR A 344 -31.38 23.17 34.60
CA TYR A 344 -32.78 22.83 34.34
C TYR A 344 -33.12 21.49 35.02
N ARG A 345 -33.87 21.55 36.14
CA ARG A 345 -34.09 20.42 37.08
C ARG A 345 -35.54 19.96 37.17
N GLY A 346 -36.41 20.40 36.28
CA GLY A 346 -37.81 20.01 36.27
C GLY A 346 -38.01 18.51 36.08
N SER A 347 -38.98 17.94 36.79
CA SER A 347 -39.38 16.53 36.68
C SER A 347 -40.16 16.22 35.39
N ALA A 348 -40.77 17.24 34.77
CA ALA A 348 -41.39 17.18 33.45
C ALA A 348 -40.44 17.72 32.36
N GLY A 349 -40.80 17.53 31.08
CA GLY A 349 -40.07 18.14 29.97
C GLY A 349 -40.09 19.68 30.08
N GLN A 350 -38.92 20.31 29.99
CA GLN A 350 -38.77 21.77 30.05
C GLN A 350 -38.28 22.30 28.71
N SER A 351 -38.79 23.47 28.32
CA SER A 351 -38.24 24.22 27.20
C SER A 351 -37.08 25.09 27.67
N ILE A 352 -35.92 24.92 27.03
CA ILE A 352 -34.76 25.79 27.27
C ILE A 352 -35.03 27.13 26.60
N ALA A 353 -34.80 28.24 27.31
CA ALA A 353 -34.97 29.57 26.72
C ALA A 353 -33.85 29.86 25.72
N ALA A 354 -34.19 30.55 24.62
CA ALA A 354 -33.23 31.08 23.66
C ALA A 354 -32.43 32.21 24.30
N PHE A 355 -31.26 31.89 24.83
CA PHE A 355 -30.49 32.74 25.72
C PHE A 355 -29.02 32.30 25.69
N ASN A 356 -28.09 33.24 25.86
CA ASN A 356 -26.67 32.92 25.96
C ASN A 356 -26.31 32.62 27.41
N TYR A 357 -26.17 31.35 27.75
CA TYR A 357 -25.73 30.89 29.05
C TYR A 357 -24.21 30.95 29.15
N HIS A 358 -23.68 31.10 30.37
CA HIS A 358 -22.29 30.76 30.63
C HIS A 358 -22.17 29.25 30.80
N ASN A 359 -22.56 28.67 31.95
CA ASN A 359 -22.68 27.22 32.12
C ASN A 359 -24.15 26.77 32.03
N LEU A 360 -24.43 25.72 31.25
CA LEU A 360 -25.76 25.12 31.09
C LEU A 360 -25.73 23.63 31.47
N ASP A 361 -26.56 23.24 32.43
CA ASP A 361 -26.73 21.85 32.90
C ASP A 361 -28.19 21.43 32.72
N LEU A 362 -28.41 20.30 32.02
CA LEU A 362 -29.73 19.78 31.66
C LEU A 362 -30.18 18.58 32.51
N ASN A 363 -29.53 18.31 33.65
CA ASN A 363 -29.75 17.14 34.50
C ASN A 363 -31.24 16.73 34.71
N ASN A 364 -31.47 15.41 34.69
CA ASN A 364 -32.67 14.62 35.06
C ASN A 364 -33.66 14.16 33.97
N THR A 365 -34.02 14.95 32.95
CA THR A 365 -35.04 14.53 31.96
C THR A 365 -34.81 15.18 30.59
N SER A 366 -35.45 14.64 29.54
CA SER A 366 -35.38 15.20 28.18
C SER A 366 -35.87 16.65 28.13
N ARG A 367 -35.12 17.51 27.41
CA ARG A 367 -35.40 18.95 27.27
C ARG A 367 -35.71 19.30 25.82
N SER A 368 -36.63 20.25 25.60
CA SER A 368 -36.93 20.80 24.27
C SER A 368 -36.17 22.10 24.03
N PHE A 369 -35.71 22.30 22.79
CA PHE A 369 -34.95 23.47 22.39
C PHE A 369 -35.79 24.39 21.49
N PRO A 370 -35.63 25.71 21.58
CA PRO A 370 -36.37 26.68 20.78
C PRO A 370 -35.78 26.77 19.36
N ALA A 371 -36.51 27.38 18.42
CA ALA A 371 -36.02 27.58 17.05
C ALA A 371 -34.85 28.58 16.94
N GLY A 372 -34.52 29.30 18.02
CA GLY A 372 -33.47 30.31 18.06
C GLY A 372 -32.07 29.77 18.35
N THR A 373 -31.16 30.70 18.64
CA THR A 373 -29.78 30.38 19.02
C THR A 373 -29.63 30.39 20.55
N ILE A 374 -28.97 29.36 21.08
CA ILE A 374 -28.53 29.28 22.48
C ILE A 374 -27.01 29.34 22.47
N GLY A 375 -26.45 30.41 23.02
CA GLY A 375 -25.01 30.53 23.26
C GLY A 375 -24.60 29.81 24.54
N ILE A 376 -23.45 29.15 24.53
CA ILE A 376 -22.81 28.56 25.71
C ILE A 376 -21.39 29.09 25.80
N GLY A 377 -21.08 29.83 26.87
CA GLY A 377 -19.76 30.42 27.12
C GLY A 377 -18.80 29.55 27.95
N GLY A 378 -19.31 28.61 28.71
CA GLY A 378 -18.56 27.72 29.61
C GLY A 378 -18.91 26.25 29.39
N SER A 379 -19.24 25.53 30.47
CA SER A 379 -19.55 24.10 30.45
C SER A 379 -20.98 23.82 29.95
N PHE A 380 -21.13 22.77 29.12
CA PHE A 380 -22.42 22.20 28.75
C PHE A 380 -22.51 20.76 29.25
N THR A 381 -23.41 20.50 30.20
CA THR A 381 -23.65 19.16 30.76
C THR A 381 -25.03 18.67 30.32
N GLN A 382 -25.07 17.51 29.65
CA GLN A 382 -26.31 16.90 29.16
C GLN A 382 -26.84 15.78 30.07
N TYR A 383 -28.13 15.50 29.96
CA TYR A 383 -28.75 14.24 30.40
C TYR A 383 -28.85 13.28 29.20
N GLN A 384 -28.51 12.00 29.38
CA GLN A 384 -28.58 10.99 28.31
C GLN A 384 -30.00 10.96 27.70
N GLY A 385 -30.10 11.11 26.38
CA GLY A 385 -31.36 11.15 25.64
C GLY A 385 -31.92 12.55 25.36
N SER A 386 -31.23 13.62 25.76
CA SER A 386 -31.59 14.98 25.34
C SER A 386 -31.31 15.21 23.85
N THR A 387 -32.25 15.81 23.14
CA THR A 387 -32.18 16.12 21.70
C THR A 387 -32.62 17.55 21.44
N ALA A 388 -31.78 18.35 20.78
CA ALA A 388 -32.24 19.58 20.16
C ALA A 388 -32.90 19.21 18.83
N THR A 389 -34.23 19.31 18.77
CA THR A 389 -35.01 19.03 17.55
C THR A 389 -35.10 20.22 16.60
N GLN A 390 -34.69 21.41 17.04
CA GLN A 390 -34.67 22.65 16.28
C GLN A 390 -33.67 23.64 16.91
N GLY A 391 -33.38 24.72 16.19
CA GLY A 391 -32.51 25.81 16.67
C GLY A 391 -31.02 25.52 16.58
N THR A 392 -30.22 26.45 17.10
CA THR A 392 -28.76 26.41 17.04
C THR A 392 -28.17 26.42 18.44
N ILE A 393 -27.35 25.42 18.76
CA ILE A 393 -26.47 25.47 19.93
C ILE A 393 -25.14 26.04 19.46
N GLN A 394 -24.78 27.20 20.01
CA GLN A 394 -23.58 27.94 19.65
C GLN A 394 -22.59 27.94 20.81
N PHE A 395 -21.39 27.42 20.57
CA PHE A 395 -20.28 27.44 21.50
C PHE A 395 -19.48 28.74 21.31
N ILE A 396 -19.58 29.68 22.26
CA ILE A 396 -19.13 31.09 22.15
C ILE A 396 -17.98 31.48 23.09
N GLY A 397 -17.41 30.54 23.83
CA GLY A 397 -16.42 30.81 24.87
C GLY A 397 -14.98 30.45 24.51
N THR A 398 -14.09 30.62 25.49
CA THR A 398 -12.68 30.24 25.42
C THR A 398 -12.45 28.87 26.05
N ASN A 399 -11.73 27.97 25.38
CA ASN A 399 -11.37 26.63 25.87
C ASN A 399 -12.57 25.70 26.08
N GLN A 400 -13.38 25.51 25.04
CA GLN A 400 -14.63 24.76 25.14
C GLN A 400 -14.47 23.29 24.72
N GLN A 401 -15.00 22.41 25.56
CA GLN A 401 -15.29 21.03 25.18
C GLN A 401 -16.70 20.97 24.60
N VAL A 402 -16.83 20.51 23.36
CA VAL A 402 -18.13 20.23 22.72
C VAL A 402 -18.52 18.81 23.13
N PRO A 403 -19.51 18.61 24.02
CA PRO A 403 -19.90 17.28 24.47
C PRO A 403 -20.62 16.52 23.35
N SER A 404 -20.64 15.19 23.47
CA SER A 404 -21.56 14.37 22.68
C SER A 404 -22.99 14.81 22.99
N PHE A 405 -23.78 15.12 21.97
CA PHE A 405 -25.17 15.56 22.08
C PHE A 405 -25.83 15.41 20.71
N ASN A 406 -27.16 15.33 20.68
CA ASN A 406 -27.93 15.36 19.44
C ASN A 406 -28.30 16.81 19.09
N TYR A 407 -27.46 17.45 18.30
CA TYR A 407 -27.62 18.82 17.84
C TYR A 407 -28.60 18.87 16.65
N TYR A 408 -29.49 19.88 16.62
CA TYR A 408 -30.11 20.30 15.36
C TYR A 408 -29.06 21.05 14.55
N ASN A 409 -28.85 22.34 14.83
CA ASN A 409 -27.68 23.06 14.31
C ASN A 409 -26.59 23.16 15.38
N LEU A 410 -25.34 22.91 15.00
CA LEU A 410 -24.15 23.14 15.82
C LEU A 410 -23.33 24.28 15.21
N SER A 411 -23.04 25.31 15.99
CA SER A 411 -22.19 26.43 15.57
C SER A 411 -21.04 26.60 16.55
N LEU A 412 -19.82 26.74 16.02
CA LEU A 412 -18.62 27.07 16.79
C LEU A 412 -18.13 28.51 16.49
N VAL A 413 -19.01 29.33 15.88
CA VAL A 413 -18.73 30.74 15.56
C VAL A 413 -18.60 31.53 16.87
N GLY A 414 -17.44 32.13 17.13
CA GLY A 414 -17.19 32.96 18.31
C GLY A 414 -16.11 32.42 19.26
N ALA A 415 -15.69 31.16 19.10
CA ALA A 415 -14.52 30.65 19.79
C ALA A 415 -13.24 31.32 19.25
N THR A 416 -12.55 32.08 20.11
CA THR A 416 -11.44 32.96 19.71
C THR A 416 -10.09 32.24 19.55
N ASN A 417 -9.98 30.96 19.92
CA ASN A 417 -8.75 30.18 19.78
C ASN A 417 -9.02 28.75 19.26
N PRO A 418 -8.75 28.47 17.97
CA PRO A 418 -8.99 27.17 17.35
C PRO A 418 -8.31 25.98 18.01
N SER A 419 -7.17 26.17 18.68
CA SER A 419 -6.45 25.09 19.35
C SER A 419 -7.07 24.63 20.67
N LEU A 420 -8.10 25.34 21.16
CA LEU A 420 -8.67 25.11 22.48
C LEU A 420 -10.16 24.73 22.43
N VAL A 421 -10.77 24.63 21.25
CA VAL A 421 -12.08 23.96 21.09
C VAL A 421 -11.84 22.51 20.69
N THR A 422 -12.36 21.59 21.49
CA THR A 422 -12.20 20.15 21.24
C THR A 422 -13.53 19.44 21.42
N PHE A 423 -13.77 18.43 20.59
CA PHE A 423 -14.87 17.51 20.77
C PHE A 423 -14.50 16.46 21.83
N ASP A 424 -15.49 16.02 22.59
CA ASP A 424 -15.32 14.97 23.58
C ASP A 424 -14.77 13.69 22.95
N GLY A 425 -13.69 13.16 23.51
CA GLY A 425 -12.97 12.02 22.97
C GLY A 425 -13.79 10.74 23.09
N TYR A 426 -13.68 9.86 22.11
CA TYR A 426 -14.40 8.59 22.02
C TYR A 426 -15.92 8.72 21.91
N ALA A 427 -16.42 9.91 21.57
CA ALA A 427 -17.84 10.20 21.52
C ALA A 427 -18.34 10.49 20.08
N THR A 428 -19.66 10.35 19.87
CA THR A 428 -20.33 10.69 18.61
C THR A 428 -21.16 11.97 18.80
N HIS A 429 -20.96 12.94 17.92
CA HIS A 429 -21.67 14.22 17.90
C HIS A 429 -22.63 14.19 16.73
N ASN A 430 -23.92 14.01 17.03
CA ASN A 430 -24.94 13.84 16.01
C ASN A 430 -25.51 15.21 15.63
N ILE A 431 -25.57 15.52 14.35
CA ILE A 431 -26.01 16.81 13.80
C ILE A 431 -27.11 16.55 12.78
N GLN A 432 -28.31 17.06 13.02
CA GLN A 432 -29.50 16.90 12.15
C GLN A 432 -29.71 18.06 11.17
N GLY A 433 -29.21 19.25 11.49
CA GLY A 433 -29.32 20.47 10.70
C GLY A 433 -27.96 20.88 10.11
N SER A 434 -27.51 22.10 10.37
CA SER A 434 -26.22 22.62 9.87
C SER A 434 -25.10 22.50 10.91
N PHE A 435 -23.89 22.15 10.46
CA PHE A 435 -22.66 22.35 11.22
C PHE A 435 -21.91 23.58 10.69
N ASN A 436 -21.66 24.56 11.54
CA ASN A 436 -20.84 25.73 11.22
C ASN A 436 -19.58 25.75 12.11
N PRO A 437 -18.41 25.30 11.62
CA PRO A 437 -17.17 25.26 12.40
C PRO A 437 -16.54 26.64 12.64
N GLY A 438 -17.01 27.71 11.99
CA GLY A 438 -16.39 29.03 12.08
C GLY A 438 -14.94 29.04 11.56
N ALA A 439 -14.02 29.66 12.31
CA ALA A 439 -12.58 29.71 11.98
C ALA A 439 -11.80 28.46 12.44
N ILE A 440 -12.47 27.49 13.06
CA ILE A 440 -11.83 26.30 13.62
C ILE A 440 -11.64 25.28 12.49
N THR A 441 -10.42 24.77 12.35
CA THR A 441 -10.07 23.83 11.27
C THR A 441 -10.01 22.39 11.73
N SER A 442 -9.86 22.10 13.03
CA SER A 442 -9.93 20.75 13.61
C SER A 442 -10.43 20.78 15.05
N GLY A 443 -10.98 19.66 15.53
CA GLY A 443 -11.60 19.58 16.85
C GLY A 443 -10.98 18.55 17.80
N GLY A 444 -9.69 18.22 17.64
CA GLY A 444 -8.98 17.24 18.47
C GLY A 444 -8.84 15.85 17.84
N THR A 445 -8.78 14.80 18.67
CA THR A 445 -8.64 13.40 18.26
C THR A 445 -9.74 12.51 18.84
N ASN A 446 -9.94 11.32 18.26
CA ASN A 446 -10.84 10.27 18.77
C ASN A 446 -12.35 10.59 18.79
N TYR A 447 -12.83 11.63 18.11
CA TYR A 447 -14.27 11.94 18.02
C TYR A 447 -14.88 11.54 16.68
N THR A 448 -16.21 11.40 16.64
CA THR A 448 -16.98 11.19 15.41
C THR A 448 -18.02 12.29 15.23
N VAL A 449 -17.99 13.00 14.10
CA VAL A 449 -19.11 13.86 13.69
C VAL A 449 -20.03 13.06 12.79
N GLN A 450 -21.29 12.92 13.22
CA GLN A 450 -22.32 12.22 12.46
C GLN A 450 -23.34 13.22 11.92
N TYR A 451 -23.46 13.28 10.61
CA TYR A 451 -24.57 13.95 9.92
C TYR A 451 -25.72 12.93 9.79
N SER A 452 -26.90 13.25 10.33
CA SER A 452 -28.08 12.35 10.34
C SER A 452 -29.37 12.96 9.78
N GLY A 453 -29.30 14.18 9.26
CA GLY A 453 -30.45 14.92 8.75
C GLY A 453 -30.65 14.86 7.24
N THR A 454 -31.60 15.65 6.75
CA THR A 454 -31.91 15.75 5.32
C THR A 454 -31.32 17.02 4.71
N ASN A 455 -30.77 16.95 3.50
CA ASN A 455 -30.22 18.08 2.73
C ASN A 455 -29.14 18.87 3.49
N GLN A 456 -28.30 18.19 4.26
CA GLN A 456 -27.22 18.83 5.00
C GLN A 456 -26.07 19.22 4.05
N THR A 457 -25.26 20.19 4.45
CA THR A 457 -24.00 20.50 3.75
C THR A 457 -22.83 20.15 4.68
N VAL A 458 -21.93 19.28 4.24
CA VAL A 458 -20.70 18.95 4.97
C VAL A 458 -19.78 20.18 4.91
N ALA A 459 -19.53 20.76 6.08
CA ALA A 459 -18.66 21.93 6.21
C ALA A 459 -17.19 21.57 5.92
N PRO A 460 -16.40 22.48 5.33
CA PRO A 460 -14.97 22.29 5.17
C PRO A 460 -14.29 22.36 6.55
N PHE A 461 -13.91 21.20 7.06
CA PHE A 461 -13.37 21.00 8.41
C PHE A 461 -12.51 19.74 8.42
N ASN A 462 -11.53 19.65 9.31
CA ASN A 462 -10.73 18.45 9.50
C ASN A 462 -11.38 17.57 10.57
N TYR A 463 -12.14 16.57 10.11
CA TYR A 463 -12.82 15.59 10.94
C TYR A 463 -11.87 14.47 11.36
N TYR A 464 -11.96 14.03 12.62
CA TYR A 464 -11.28 12.81 13.05
C TYR A 464 -11.94 11.58 12.42
N ASN A 465 -13.22 11.34 12.75
CA ASN A 465 -14.11 10.47 11.98
C ASN A 465 -15.28 11.28 11.42
N LEU A 466 -15.59 11.10 10.13
CA LEU A 466 -16.78 11.66 9.49
C LEU A 466 -17.75 10.53 9.15
N ASN A 467 -18.97 10.60 9.67
CA ASN A 467 -20.01 9.62 9.39
C ASN A 467 -21.27 10.30 8.81
N LEU A 468 -21.77 9.79 7.69
CA LEU A 468 -22.98 10.29 7.02
C LEU A 468 -24.14 9.26 7.11
N THR A 469 -24.04 8.24 7.97
CA THR A 469 -25.10 7.23 8.13
C THR A 469 -26.40 7.86 8.65
N GLY A 470 -27.45 7.77 7.83
CA GLY A 470 -28.79 8.28 8.13
C GLY A 470 -29.13 9.59 7.41
N ALA A 471 -28.13 10.28 6.85
CA ALA A 471 -28.38 11.50 6.11
C ALA A 471 -28.88 11.23 4.68
N THR A 472 -29.82 12.05 4.19
CA THR A 472 -30.34 11.96 2.82
C THR A 472 -30.16 13.29 2.11
N GLY A 473 -29.71 13.28 0.84
CA GLY A 473 -29.49 14.51 0.06
C GLY A 473 -28.33 15.40 0.54
N THR A 474 -27.43 14.89 1.40
CA THR A 474 -26.28 15.67 1.89
C THR A 474 -25.31 16.01 0.75
N GLN A 475 -24.85 17.25 0.75
CA GLN A 475 -23.91 17.80 -0.22
C GLN A 475 -22.59 18.18 0.46
N PHE A 476 -21.54 18.35 -0.34
CA PHE A 476 -20.26 18.87 0.12
C PHE A 476 -20.13 20.35 -0.27
N SER A 477 -19.47 21.14 0.56
CA SER A 477 -19.12 22.53 0.25
C SER A 477 -17.90 22.60 -0.67
N THR A 478 -17.64 23.75 -1.31
CA THR A 478 -16.54 23.94 -2.28
C THR A 478 -15.12 23.94 -1.68
N GLY A 479 -14.99 23.83 -0.35
CA GLY A 479 -13.69 23.81 0.35
C GLY A 479 -13.07 22.42 0.50
N THR A 480 -12.10 22.31 1.42
CA THR A 480 -11.43 21.04 1.74
C THR A 480 -12.02 20.42 3.01
N VAL A 481 -12.46 19.17 2.90
CA VAL A 481 -12.87 18.32 4.02
C VAL A 481 -11.70 17.41 4.38
N GLY A 482 -11.06 17.65 5.53
CA GLY A 482 -9.96 16.82 6.02
C GLY A 482 -10.46 15.59 6.76
N ILE A 483 -9.86 14.42 6.52
CA ILE A 483 -10.13 13.17 7.22
C ILE A 483 -8.85 12.70 7.91
N LEU A 484 -8.85 12.62 9.24
CA LEU A 484 -7.68 12.15 9.99
C LEU A 484 -7.68 10.65 10.27
N ASN A 485 -8.84 9.99 10.39
CA ASN A 485 -8.93 8.57 10.71
C ASN A 485 -9.91 7.79 9.82
N SER A 486 -11.21 8.13 9.80
CA SER A 486 -12.18 7.39 8.98
C SER A 486 -13.25 8.25 8.33
N PHE A 487 -13.71 7.83 7.16
CA PHE A 487 -14.83 8.42 6.43
C PHE A 487 -15.84 7.34 6.05
N ASN A 488 -17.05 7.43 6.59
CA ASN A 488 -18.18 6.58 6.26
C ASN A 488 -19.24 7.39 5.51
N PRO A 489 -19.38 7.24 4.17
CA PRO A 489 -20.36 8.00 3.39
C PRO A 489 -21.81 7.52 3.56
N GLY A 490 -22.06 6.40 4.27
CA GLY A 490 -23.40 5.86 4.41
C GLY A 490 -24.02 5.46 3.06
N SER A 491 -25.21 5.96 2.75
CA SER A 491 -25.93 5.74 1.48
C SER A 491 -25.53 6.71 0.36
N ILE A 492 -24.68 7.70 0.65
CA ILE A 492 -24.27 8.71 -0.32
C ILE A 492 -23.19 8.15 -1.22
N THR A 493 -23.38 8.30 -2.53
CA THR A 493 -22.49 7.71 -3.54
C THR A 493 -21.52 8.72 -4.16
N SER A 494 -21.66 10.02 -3.87
CA SER A 494 -20.77 11.04 -4.43
C SER A 494 -20.63 12.31 -3.60
N ALA A 495 -19.45 12.93 -3.61
CA ALA A 495 -19.23 14.33 -3.26
C ALA A 495 -19.38 15.18 -4.52
N ASN A 496 -20.32 16.13 -4.51
CA ASN A 496 -20.63 17.00 -5.64
C ASN A 496 -19.74 18.24 -5.77
N ALA A 497 -19.00 18.60 -4.72
CA ALA A 497 -18.10 19.74 -4.70
C ALA A 497 -16.96 19.53 -3.69
N GLY A 498 -15.96 20.42 -3.74
CA GLY A 498 -14.85 20.45 -2.78
C GLY A 498 -13.82 19.34 -2.98
N THR A 499 -12.88 19.27 -2.04
CA THR A 499 -11.83 18.26 -1.98
C THR A 499 -11.95 17.46 -0.69
N ILE A 500 -12.01 16.14 -0.78
CA ILE A 500 -11.82 15.28 0.40
C ILE A 500 -10.33 15.00 0.52
N ASN A 501 -9.72 15.37 1.64
CA ASN A 501 -8.30 15.25 1.89
C ASN A 501 -8.03 14.28 3.05
N TYR A 502 -7.45 13.12 2.76
CA TYR A 502 -6.96 12.23 3.80
C TYR A 502 -5.61 12.75 4.32
N LEU A 503 -5.61 13.19 5.57
CA LEU A 503 -4.49 13.86 6.23
C LEU A 503 -3.52 12.89 6.93
N THR A 504 -3.90 11.62 7.08
CA THR A 504 -3.06 10.56 7.65
C THR A 504 -3.19 9.26 6.86
N ASN A 505 -2.18 8.40 6.99
CA ASN A 505 -2.11 7.06 6.39
C ASN A 505 -2.45 5.93 7.40
N ASN A 506 -2.98 6.26 8.59
CA ASN A 506 -3.24 5.33 9.70
C ASN A 506 -4.49 4.46 9.45
N ASN A 507 -4.45 3.54 8.48
CA ASN A 507 -5.61 2.71 8.10
C ASN A 507 -6.85 3.50 7.66
N SER A 508 -6.68 4.75 7.21
CA SER A 508 -7.73 5.51 6.54
C SER A 508 -8.25 4.71 5.33
N VAL A 509 -9.43 4.10 5.47
CA VAL A 509 -10.07 3.37 4.38
C VAL A 509 -10.59 4.39 3.37
N ILE A 510 -10.00 4.41 2.18
CA ILE A 510 -10.54 5.15 1.04
C ILE A 510 -11.73 4.37 0.50
N ASN A 511 -12.90 5.02 0.39
CA ASN A 511 -14.12 4.35 -0.02
C ASN A 511 -14.20 4.23 -1.54
N THR A 512 -14.00 3.02 -2.08
CA THR A 512 -14.01 2.78 -3.54
C THR A 512 -15.40 2.44 -4.10
N GLY A 513 -16.47 2.78 -3.38
CA GLY A 513 -17.84 2.89 -3.91
C GLY A 513 -18.33 4.34 -3.98
N PHE A 514 -17.48 5.30 -3.61
CA PHE A 514 -17.80 6.72 -3.51
C PHE A 514 -17.11 7.50 -4.62
N THR A 515 -17.86 8.38 -5.29
CA THR A 515 -17.34 9.27 -6.33
C THR A 515 -16.91 10.60 -5.70
N TYR A 516 -15.62 10.89 -5.73
CA TYR A 516 -15.05 12.12 -5.21
C TYR A 516 -15.14 13.24 -6.24
N ASN A 517 -15.49 14.47 -5.84
CA ASN A 517 -15.30 15.63 -6.71
C ASN A 517 -13.80 15.88 -6.93
N SER A 518 -13.04 16.05 -5.85
CA SER A 518 -11.58 16.00 -5.86
C SER A 518 -11.11 15.19 -4.65
N LEU A 519 -9.99 14.48 -4.79
CA LEU A 519 -9.40 13.66 -3.72
C LEU A 519 -7.96 14.08 -3.51
N ALA A 520 -7.57 14.32 -2.26
CA ALA A 520 -6.19 14.55 -1.87
C ALA A 520 -5.75 13.50 -0.84
N LEU A 521 -4.53 12.99 -1.00
CA LEU A 521 -3.87 12.06 -0.09
C LEU A 521 -2.57 12.71 0.40
N SER A 522 -2.70 13.61 1.38
CA SER A 522 -1.61 14.52 1.74
C SER A 522 -0.49 13.84 2.56
N ALA A 523 -0.79 12.78 3.29
CA ALA A 523 0.24 12.05 4.04
C ALA A 523 1.05 11.13 3.12
N THR A 524 2.36 11.08 3.35
CA THR A 524 3.28 10.15 2.68
C THR A 524 3.01 8.71 3.16
N GLY A 525 3.34 7.70 2.33
CA GLY A 525 3.21 6.29 2.70
C GLY A 525 2.04 5.56 2.02
N THR A 526 1.60 4.46 2.64
CA THR A 526 0.71 3.49 1.99
C THR A 526 -0.75 3.69 2.41
N TYR A 527 -1.64 3.81 1.44
CA TYR A 527 -3.09 3.80 1.63
C TYR A 527 -3.64 2.47 1.16
N ASN A 528 -4.41 1.82 2.02
CA ASN A 528 -5.04 0.55 1.72
C ASN A 528 -6.50 0.79 1.34
N LEU A 529 -6.87 0.38 0.13
CA LEU A 529 -8.22 0.48 -0.40
C LEU A 529 -8.89 -0.88 -0.27
N PHE A 530 -9.94 -0.94 0.56
CA PHE A 530 -10.70 -2.15 0.87
C PHE A 530 -12.16 -1.98 0.44
N GLY A 531 -12.68 -2.93 -0.34
CA GLY A 531 -14.10 -2.98 -0.73
C GLY A 531 -14.51 -1.97 -1.80
N GLY A 532 -15.34 -2.41 -2.75
CA GLY A 532 -15.74 -1.66 -3.95
C GLY A 532 -14.86 -1.98 -5.18
N THR A 533 -15.44 -1.92 -6.37
CA THR A 533 -14.74 -2.17 -7.64
C THR A 533 -14.33 -0.86 -8.32
N THR A 534 -14.59 0.34 -7.78
CA THR A 534 -14.47 1.58 -8.57
C THR A 534 -14.13 2.84 -7.76
N LEU A 535 -12.89 3.33 -7.82
CA LEU A 535 -12.56 4.66 -7.32
C LEU A 535 -12.77 5.71 -8.43
N ASN A 536 -13.80 6.55 -8.29
CA ASN A 536 -14.06 7.66 -9.20
C ASN A 536 -13.66 8.99 -8.58
N ILE A 537 -12.91 9.81 -9.33
CA ILE A 537 -12.55 11.18 -8.98
C ILE A 537 -12.90 12.06 -10.19
N ASN A 538 -13.93 12.89 -10.10
CA ASN A 538 -14.38 13.70 -11.24
C ASN A 538 -13.41 14.84 -11.59
N GLY A 539 -12.70 15.36 -10.58
CA GLY A 539 -11.78 16.49 -10.65
C GLY A 539 -10.35 16.06 -10.30
N ASN A 540 -9.63 16.89 -9.54
CA ASN A 540 -8.21 16.70 -9.32
C ASN A 540 -7.91 15.59 -8.30
N PHE A 541 -6.86 14.82 -8.57
CA PHE A 541 -6.28 13.85 -7.64
C PHE A 541 -4.91 14.35 -7.18
N THR A 542 -4.78 14.73 -5.91
CA THR A 542 -3.50 15.21 -5.36
C THR A 542 -2.90 14.16 -4.44
N VAL A 543 -1.62 13.88 -4.60
CA VAL A 543 -0.89 12.90 -3.78
C VAL A 543 0.32 13.52 -3.10
N GLY A 544 0.63 13.04 -1.90
CA GLY A 544 1.89 13.29 -1.22
C GLY A 544 3.07 12.65 -1.95
N SER A 545 4.28 12.94 -1.49
CA SER A 545 5.47 12.25 -1.97
C SER A 545 5.49 10.78 -1.51
N ASN A 546 5.95 9.87 -2.38
CA ASN A 546 6.06 8.44 -2.07
C ASN A 546 4.73 7.82 -1.57
N THR A 547 3.63 8.21 -2.19
CA THR A 547 2.32 7.60 -1.91
C THR A 547 2.22 6.25 -2.61
N SER A 548 1.86 5.22 -1.85
CA SER A 548 1.53 3.89 -2.35
C SER A 548 0.04 3.62 -2.18
N LEU A 549 -0.65 3.18 -3.23
CA LEU A 549 -2.04 2.75 -3.16
C LEU A 549 -2.11 1.23 -3.29
N ASN A 550 -2.52 0.55 -2.22
CA ASN A 550 -2.72 -0.89 -2.19
C ASN A 550 -4.19 -1.22 -2.39
N PHE A 551 -4.53 -1.83 -3.51
CA PHE A 551 -5.89 -2.29 -3.79
C PHE A 551 -5.98 -3.76 -3.40
N TYR A 552 -6.71 -4.06 -2.32
CA TYR A 552 -6.86 -5.43 -1.80
C TYR A 552 -8.18 -6.08 -2.25
N ASN A 553 -8.08 -7.33 -2.72
CA ASN A 553 -9.17 -8.32 -2.74
C ASN A 553 -10.35 -8.05 -3.71
N VAL A 554 -10.12 -7.56 -4.94
CA VAL A 554 -11.19 -7.38 -5.94
C VAL A 554 -10.77 -7.68 -7.38
N THR A 555 -11.61 -8.44 -8.08
CA THR A 555 -11.76 -8.47 -9.55
C THR A 555 -12.46 -7.19 -10.03
N PRO A 556 -12.22 -6.74 -11.28
CA PRO A 556 -11.44 -5.53 -11.54
C PRO A 556 -11.84 -4.26 -10.78
N SER A 557 -10.86 -3.69 -10.07
CA SER A 557 -10.90 -2.30 -9.59
C SER A 557 -10.69 -1.33 -10.77
N THR A 558 -11.65 -0.45 -11.03
CA THR A 558 -11.55 0.70 -11.95
C THR A 558 -11.07 1.93 -11.18
N PHE A 559 -9.98 2.56 -11.61
CA PHE A 559 -9.54 3.86 -11.06
C PHE A 559 -9.73 4.94 -12.12
N ASN A 560 -10.70 5.84 -11.92
CA ASN A 560 -11.07 6.89 -12.86
C ASN A 560 -10.72 8.26 -12.28
N ILE A 561 -9.95 9.05 -13.03
CA ILE A 561 -9.63 10.44 -12.71
C ILE A 561 -10.03 11.33 -13.89
N GLY A 562 -10.94 12.27 -13.66
CA GLY A 562 -11.40 13.24 -14.66
C GLY A 562 -10.60 14.55 -14.71
N GLY A 563 -9.85 14.89 -13.65
CA GLY A 563 -9.01 16.09 -13.56
C GLY A 563 -7.51 15.79 -13.60
N SER A 564 -6.68 16.71 -13.07
CA SER A 564 -5.22 16.54 -13.06
C SER A 564 -4.73 15.67 -11.90
N VAL A 565 -3.65 14.92 -12.10
CA VAL A 565 -2.91 14.26 -11.01
C VAL A 565 -1.71 15.11 -10.66
N THR A 566 -1.60 15.57 -9.40
CA THR A 566 -0.53 16.48 -8.97
C THR A 566 0.13 16.04 -7.66
N TYR A 567 1.41 16.37 -7.50
CA TYR A 567 2.10 16.28 -6.21
C TYR A 567 1.89 17.53 -5.38
N GLN A 568 1.80 17.35 -4.07
CA GLN A 568 1.62 18.46 -3.13
C GLN A 568 2.94 19.18 -2.75
N ALA A 569 4.12 18.70 -3.17
CA ALA A 569 5.42 19.20 -2.71
C ALA A 569 6.11 20.17 -3.70
N PRO A 570 6.59 21.34 -3.24
CA PRO A 570 7.48 22.21 -4.00
C PRO A 570 8.95 21.76 -3.81
N GLY A 571 9.57 21.22 -4.87
CA GLY A 571 10.99 20.85 -4.85
C GLY A 571 11.33 19.70 -5.79
N SER A 572 12.47 19.80 -6.46
CA SER A 572 12.89 19.13 -7.70
C SER A 572 13.12 17.60 -7.65
N ASN A 573 12.61 16.87 -6.66
CA ASN A 573 12.76 15.41 -6.61
C ASN A 573 11.39 14.74 -6.78
N ILE A 574 11.12 14.25 -7.99
CA ILE A 574 9.85 13.62 -8.39
C ILE A 574 9.71 12.26 -7.69
N SER A 575 9.13 12.26 -6.49
CA SER A 575 8.82 11.06 -5.71
C SER A 575 7.52 10.40 -6.20
N GLY A 576 7.65 9.27 -6.92
CA GLY A 576 6.58 8.60 -7.68
C GLY A 576 5.33 8.13 -6.90
N LEU A 577 4.22 7.96 -7.61
CA LEU A 577 2.98 7.32 -7.15
C LEU A 577 3.12 5.83 -7.42
N THR A 578 3.13 5.02 -6.38
CA THR A 578 3.17 3.56 -6.53
C THR A 578 1.76 2.99 -6.48
N LEU A 579 1.38 2.24 -7.50
CA LEU A 579 0.11 1.54 -7.56
C LEU A 579 0.38 0.04 -7.37
N ASN A 580 -0.08 -0.50 -6.25
CA ASN A 580 0.00 -1.92 -5.92
C ASN A 580 -1.38 -2.53 -6.15
N LEU A 581 -1.62 -2.99 -7.38
CA LEU A 581 -2.88 -3.64 -7.75
C LEU A 581 -2.76 -5.14 -7.45
N THR A 582 -3.57 -5.67 -6.53
CA THR A 582 -3.67 -7.13 -6.33
C THR A 582 -4.86 -7.67 -7.15
N GLY A 583 -4.63 -8.07 -8.40
CA GLY A 583 -5.66 -8.67 -9.28
C GLY A 583 -5.69 -8.12 -10.71
N THR A 584 -6.67 -8.56 -11.52
CA THR A 584 -6.95 -8.04 -12.87
C THR A 584 -7.89 -6.84 -12.75
N GLY A 585 -7.42 -5.60 -12.97
CA GLY A 585 -8.17 -4.34 -12.83
C GLY A 585 -8.00 -3.41 -14.04
N ASN A 586 -8.88 -2.41 -14.20
CA ASN A 586 -8.82 -1.37 -15.25
C ASN A 586 -8.41 -0.03 -14.65
N MET A 587 -7.60 0.78 -15.31
CA MET A 587 -7.33 2.14 -14.81
C MET A 587 -7.38 3.13 -15.96
N LEU A 588 -8.19 4.18 -15.81
CA LEU A 588 -8.38 5.25 -16.78
C LEU A 588 -7.80 6.53 -16.18
N VAL A 589 -6.69 6.98 -16.78
CA VAL A 589 -6.00 8.21 -16.36
C VAL A 589 -6.03 9.20 -17.52
N ASN A 590 -7.08 10.01 -17.60
CA ASN A 590 -7.22 11.04 -18.63
C ASN A 590 -6.83 12.40 -18.06
N THR A 591 -5.53 12.71 -18.02
CA THR A 591 -5.07 13.94 -17.38
C THR A 591 -4.01 14.67 -18.22
N PRO A 592 -4.03 16.02 -18.26
CA PRO A 592 -3.02 16.81 -18.98
C PRO A 592 -1.67 16.85 -18.25
N ASN A 593 -1.67 16.62 -16.93
CA ASN A 593 -0.48 16.50 -16.09
C ASN A 593 -0.54 15.17 -15.34
N MET A 594 0.44 14.29 -15.60
CA MET A 594 0.61 13.02 -14.90
C MET A 594 1.92 13.03 -14.12
N PRO A 595 2.00 12.54 -12.88
CA PRO A 595 3.26 12.33 -12.18
C PRO A 595 4.06 11.12 -12.71
N ASN A 596 5.26 10.88 -12.16
CA ASN A 596 5.93 9.59 -12.32
C ASN A 596 5.11 8.50 -11.63
N ILE A 597 4.73 7.46 -12.36
CA ILE A 597 3.92 6.35 -11.87
C ILE A 597 4.77 5.09 -11.86
N THR A 598 4.73 4.33 -10.76
CA THR A 598 5.31 3.00 -10.67
C THR A 598 4.21 1.99 -10.43
N ILE A 599 4.14 0.97 -11.29
CA ILE A 599 3.27 -0.19 -11.09
C ILE A 599 4.09 -1.24 -10.33
N GLY A 600 3.79 -1.43 -9.03
CA GLY A 600 4.65 -2.17 -8.10
C GLY A 600 4.42 -3.68 -8.01
N SER A 601 3.31 -4.20 -8.56
CA SER A 601 2.92 -5.61 -8.43
C SER A 601 3.45 -6.53 -9.54
N THR A 602 3.74 -7.78 -9.19
CA THR A 602 4.14 -8.87 -10.12
C THR A 602 2.96 -9.58 -10.81
N ALA A 603 1.72 -9.17 -10.56
CA ALA A 603 0.52 -9.74 -11.19
C ALA A 603 0.26 -9.13 -12.58
N SER A 604 -0.34 -9.89 -13.51
CA SER A 604 -0.77 -9.37 -14.82
C SER A 604 -1.91 -8.36 -14.66
N GLN A 605 -1.72 -7.15 -15.19
CA GLN A 605 -2.66 -6.03 -15.02
C GLN A 605 -3.17 -5.54 -16.38
N THR A 606 -4.32 -4.85 -16.38
CA THR A 606 -4.98 -4.39 -17.61
C THR A 606 -5.33 -2.92 -17.53
N LEU A 607 -4.41 -2.02 -17.87
CA LEU A 607 -4.70 -0.58 -17.97
C LEU A 607 -5.68 -0.25 -19.12
N ILE A 608 -6.99 -0.27 -18.90
CA ILE A 608 -7.95 0.16 -19.94
C ILE A 608 -8.18 1.69 -19.89
N GLY A 609 -7.64 2.42 -20.87
CA GLY A 609 -7.88 3.86 -21.06
C GLY A 609 -6.86 4.58 -21.94
N ASN A 610 -7.14 5.83 -22.33
CA ASN A 610 -6.14 6.72 -22.96
C ASN A 610 -5.10 7.10 -21.90
N LEU A 611 -3.82 7.06 -22.27
CA LEU A 611 -2.71 7.47 -21.40
C LEU A 611 -1.93 8.59 -22.08
N ALA A 612 -1.98 9.80 -21.53
CA ALA A 612 -1.17 10.93 -22.00
C ALA A 612 0.08 11.08 -21.13
N LEU A 613 1.26 10.87 -21.70
CA LEU A 613 2.56 10.99 -21.00
C LEU A 613 3.28 12.28 -21.44
N PRO A 614 3.27 13.37 -20.64
CA PRO A 614 3.98 14.58 -21.01
C PRO A 614 5.50 14.41 -20.95
N SER A 615 6.24 15.39 -21.48
CA SER A 615 7.71 15.39 -21.44
C SER A 615 8.25 15.35 -20.01
N GLY A 616 9.29 14.55 -19.77
CA GLY A 616 9.95 14.43 -18.46
C GLY A 616 9.30 13.45 -17.49
N TYR A 617 8.14 12.87 -17.84
CA TYR A 617 7.45 11.90 -17.00
C TYR A 617 7.78 10.45 -17.36
N VAL A 618 7.88 9.62 -16.33
CA VAL A 618 8.28 8.21 -16.42
C VAL A 618 7.19 7.31 -15.87
N LEU A 619 6.75 6.35 -16.67
CA LEU A 619 5.96 5.20 -16.23
C LEU A 619 6.91 4.01 -16.03
N ASN A 620 7.06 3.52 -14.81
CA ASN A 620 7.77 2.28 -14.52
C ASN A 620 6.75 1.14 -14.41
N ASP A 621 6.82 0.17 -15.32
CA ASP A 621 6.01 -1.03 -15.31
C ASP A 621 6.82 -2.24 -14.85
N ASN A 622 6.53 -2.76 -13.65
CA ASN A 622 7.11 -4.01 -13.17
C ASN A 622 6.14 -5.21 -13.32
N GLY A 623 4.98 -5.07 -13.99
CA GLY A 623 3.98 -6.13 -14.16
C GLY A 623 3.59 -6.34 -15.62
N THR A 624 2.38 -6.84 -15.91
CA THR A 624 1.87 -6.82 -17.30
C THR A 624 1.04 -5.56 -17.51
N LEU A 625 1.31 -4.76 -18.54
CA LEU A 625 0.51 -3.60 -18.92
C LEU A 625 -0.38 -3.92 -20.13
N ASN A 626 -1.60 -4.46 -19.91
CA ASN A 626 -2.57 -4.62 -21.00
C ASN A 626 -3.34 -3.31 -21.23
N THR A 627 -3.04 -2.56 -22.29
CA THR A 627 -3.91 -1.44 -22.71
C THR A 627 -5.09 -1.90 -23.56
N GLY A 628 -6.33 -1.79 -23.08
CA GLY A 628 -7.51 -1.97 -23.95
C GLY A 628 -7.50 -0.95 -25.11
N ALA A 629 -8.36 -1.11 -26.13
CA ALA A 629 -8.39 -0.31 -27.36
C ALA A 629 -8.45 1.23 -27.15
N TYR A 630 -7.31 1.85 -26.83
CA TYR A 630 -7.16 3.25 -26.43
C TYR A 630 -5.69 3.70 -26.63
N GLN A 631 -5.48 5.01 -26.79
CA GLN A 631 -4.23 5.63 -27.27
C GLN A 631 -3.25 5.97 -26.14
N ILE A 632 -1.96 5.67 -26.36
CA ILE A 632 -0.87 6.30 -25.61
C ILE A 632 -0.40 7.51 -26.43
N THR A 633 -0.42 8.71 -25.83
CA THR A 633 -0.04 9.98 -26.48
C THR A 633 1.08 10.68 -25.69
N GLY A 634 1.75 11.65 -26.31
CA GLY A 634 2.72 12.51 -25.64
C GLY A 634 4.19 12.19 -25.94
N THR A 635 5.10 12.56 -25.04
CA THR A 635 6.57 12.55 -25.26
C THR A 635 7.41 12.00 -24.10
N GLY A 636 6.78 11.32 -23.12
CA GLY A 636 7.43 10.74 -21.94
C GLY A 636 8.15 9.40 -22.18
N THR A 637 8.52 8.73 -21.09
CA THR A 637 9.27 7.46 -21.10
C THR A 637 8.47 6.33 -20.42
N ILE A 638 8.49 5.14 -21.02
CA ILE A 638 7.96 3.90 -20.43
C ILE A 638 9.13 2.95 -20.16
N ASN A 639 9.39 2.68 -18.88
CA ASN A 639 10.36 1.69 -18.44
C ASN A 639 9.63 0.36 -18.19
N VAL A 640 10.07 -0.71 -18.85
CA VAL A 640 9.50 -2.06 -18.74
C VAL A 640 10.49 -2.94 -17.99
N GLY A 641 10.17 -3.32 -16.75
CA GLY A 641 11.00 -4.08 -15.82
C GLY A 641 11.01 -5.60 -16.06
N SER A 642 11.63 -6.37 -15.15
CA SER A 642 11.92 -7.82 -15.29
C SER A 642 10.72 -8.78 -15.30
N THR A 643 9.54 -8.28 -14.96
CA THR A 643 8.25 -8.99 -15.09
C THR A 643 7.28 -8.18 -15.95
N GLY A 644 7.80 -7.08 -16.50
CA GLY A 644 7.20 -6.15 -17.43
C GLY A 644 6.82 -6.84 -18.74
N ALA A 645 5.54 -7.07 -19.00
CA ALA A 645 5.10 -7.53 -20.32
C ALA A 645 4.04 -6.57 -20.87
N LEU A 646 4.22 -6.07 -22.09
CA LEU A 646 3.14 -5.36 -22.79
C LEU A 646 2.21 -6.40 -23.41
N GLY A 647 1.41 -7.07 -22.57
CA GLY A 647 0.60 -8.23 -22.96
C GLY A 647 -0.80 -7.89 -23.50
N THR A 648 -1.48 -8.93 -23.98
CA THR A 648 -2.94 -9.05 -23.94
C THR A 648 -3.30 -10.08 -22.87
N ALA A 649 -4.42 -9.89 -22.16
CA ALA A 649 -4.98 -10.94 -21.33
C ALA A 649 -5.16 -12.25 -22.14
N ASN A 650 -4.75 -13.38 -21.56
CA ASN A 650 -4.67 -14.72 -22.16
C ASN A 650 -6.07 -15.30 -22.55
N PRO A 651 -6.20 -16.45 -23.25
CA PRO A 651 -7.06 -16.62 -24.41
C PRO A 651 -8.08 -17.72 -24.10
N SER A 652 -9.06 -17.46 -23.24
CA SER A 652 -10.15 -18.43 -23.01
C SER A 652 -11.43 -17.91 -23.64
N GLY A 653 -11.50 -18.10 -24.95
CA GLY A 653 -12.75 -18.32 -25.68
C GLY A 653 -13.70 -17.14 -25.80
N ILE A 654 -13.37 -16.13 -26.63
CA ILE A 654 -14.39 -15.41 -27.42
C ILE A 654 -13.82 -15.17 -28.82
N SER A 655 -14.60 -15.62 -29.80
CA SER A 655 -14.41 -15.58 -31.23
C SER A 655 -14.07 -14.20 -31.81
N SER A 656 -13.00 -14.15 -32.61
CA SER A 656 -12.94 -13.58 -33.97
C SER A 656 -13.50 -12.18 -34.32
N ALA A 657 -13.72 -11.22 -33.40
CA ALA A 657 -14.36 -9.96 -33.81
C ALA A 657 -13.93 -8.63 -33.15
N ILE A 658 -12.83 -8.53 -32.41
CA ILE A 658 -12.35 -7.22 -31.93
C ILE A 658 -10.85 -7.07 -32.18
N ALA A 659 -10.52 -6.28 -33.20
CA ALA A 659 -9.16 -5.79 -33.44
C ALA A 659 -8.76 -4.86 -32.28
N ASN A 660 -8.13 -5.40 -31.23
CA ASN A 660 -7.62 -4.61 -30.11
C ASN A 660 -6.22 -4.07 -30.44
N THR A 661 -6.19 -3.06 -31.31
CA THR A 661 -5.02 -2.26 -31.64
C THR A 661 -4.73 -1.28 -30.51
N VAL A 662 -3.54 -1.36 -29.92
CA VAL A 662 -3.00 -0.27 -29.11
C VAL A 662 -2.34 0.71 -30.05
N THR A 663 -3.04 1.77 -30.38
CA THR A 663 -2.49 2.78 -31.28
C THR A 663 -1.71 3.79 -30.44
N ILE A 664 -0.38 3.71 -30.45
CA ILE A 664 0.41 4.91 -30.15
C ILE A 664 0.12 5.86 -31.30
N THR A 665 -0.59 6.95 -31.02
CA THR A 665 -1.05 7.90 -32.03
C THR A 665 0.14 8.32 -32.89
N PRO A 666 0.03 8.27 -34.23
CA PRO A 666 1.04 8.84 -35.12
C PRO A 666 1.39 10.26 -34.63
N ASN A 667 2.69 10.57 -34.50
CA ASN A 667 3.26 11.80 -33.90
C ASN A 667 3.47 11.80 -32.37
N SER A 668 3.19 10.72 -31.65
CA SER A 668 3.62 10.59 -30.25
C SER A 668 5.11 10.21 -30.22
N ASN A 669 5.85 10.87 -29.33
CA ASN A 669 7.31 10.77 -29.21
C ASN A 669 7.70 10.02 -27.94
N ILE A 670 7.16 8.81 -27.73
CA ILE A 670 7.40 8.01 -26.52
C ILE A 670 8.71 7.20 -26.62
N ASP A 671 9.51 7.21 -25.56
CA ASP A 671 10.67 6.32 -25.42
C ASP A 671 10.31 5.05 -24.63
N PHE A 672 10.69 3.89 -25.14
CA PHE A 672 10.63 2.61 -24.42
C PHE A 672 12.01 2.22 -23.92
N VAL A 673 12.09 1.80 -22.66
CA VAL A 673 13.33 1.28 -22.05
C VAL A 673 13.03 -0.05 -21.37
N PHE A 674 13.55 -1.14 -21.94
CA PHE A 674 13.41 -2.48 -21.38
C PHE A 674 14.58 -2.78 -20.44
N THR A 675 14.30 -3.06 -19.18
CA THR A 675 15.28 -3.40 -18.13
C THR A 675 14.89 -4.72 -17.44
N GLY A 676 15.86 -5.58 -17.12
CA GLY A 676 15.61 -6.87 -16.42
C GLY A 676 15.39 -8.08 -17.33
N SER A 677 15.01 -9.23 -16.77
CA SER A 677 14.73 -10.47 -17.52
C SER A 677 13.42 -10.34 -18.30
N GLN A 678 13.38 -10.59 -19.61
CA GLN A 678 12.16 -10.42 -20.41
C GLN A 678 11.73 -11.72 -21.08
N SER A 679 10.45 -12.09 -21.00
CA SER A 679 9.92 -13.29 -21.72
C SER A 679 9.15 -12.94 -22.99
N THR A 680 8.54 -11.75 -23.06
CA THR A 680 7.75 -11.25 -24.20
C THR A 680 7.86 -9.73 -24.27
N GLY A 681 8.31 -9.17 -25.40
CA GLY A 681 8.52 -7.73 -25.56
C GLY A 681 7.21 -6.99 -25.84
N PHE A 682 6.74 -7.07 -27.08
CA PHE A 682 5.57 -6.36 -27.59
C PHE A 682 4.38 -7.29 -27.92
N SER A 683 4.25 -8.41 -27.20
CA SER A 683 3.41 -9.53 -27.65
C SER A 683 1.92 -9.20 -27.82
N GLY A 684 1.33 -9.58 -28.96
CA GLY A 684 -0.11 -9.47 -29.25
C GLY A 684 -0.62 -8.09 -29.69
N ARG A 685 0.25 -7.15 -30.09
CA ARG A 685 -0.11 -5.73 -30.29
C ARG A 685 0.44 -5.11 -31.58
N SER A 686 -0.28 -4.12 -32.12
CA SER A 686 0.14 -3.24 -33.22
C SER A 686 0.80 -1.96 -32.71
N ILE A 687 2.06 -2.00 -32.26
CA ILE A 687 2.79 -0.75 -31.97
C ILE A 687 3.27 -0.16 -33.29
N THR A 688 2.51 0.80 -33.81
CA THR A 688 2.77 1.34 -35.15
C THR A 688 3.90 2.37 -35.18
N ALA A 689 4.13 3.10 -34.08
CA ALA A 689 5.10 4.19 -34.03
C ALA A 689 5.64 4.48 -32.62
N VAL A 690 6.94 4.78 -32.49
CA VAL A 690 7.64 5.15 -31.24
C VAL A 690 8.70 6.23 -31.50
N ARG A 691 9.20 6.94 -30.49
CA ARG A 691 10.42 7.78 -30.64
C ARG A 691 11.66 6.92 -30.55
N SER A 692 11.86 6.20 -29.45
CA SER A 692 13.06 5.37 -29.29
C SER A 692 12.79 4.08 -28.54
N ILE A 693 13.61 3.07 -28.77
CA ILE A 693 13.62 1.79 -28.06
C ILE A 693 15.03 1.57 -27.52
N THR A 694 15.15 1.42 -26.20
CA THR A 694 16.39 1.01 -25.54
C THR A 694 16.19 -0.36 -24.91
N VAL A 695 17.05 -1.32 -25.22
CA VAL A 695 16.98 -2.71 -24.75
C VAL A 695 18.19 -2.97 -23.87
N SER A 696 17.96 -3.22 -22.59
CA SER A 696 18.98 -3.47 -21.55
C SER A 696 18.62 -4.69 -20.70
N ASN A 697 17.94 -5.67 -21.30
CA ASN A 697 17.50 -6.85 -20.61
C ASN A 697 18.68 -7.77 -20.24
N THR A 698 18.58 -8.47 -19.12
CA THR A 698 19.65 -9.36 -18.61
C THR A 698 19.47 -10.82 -19.02
N SER A 699 18.26 -11.19 -19.46
CA SER A 699 17.94 -12.50 -20.02
C SER A 699 16.67 -12.43 -20.89
N GLY A 700 16.49 -13.44 -21.75
CA GLY A 700 15.39 -13.55 -22.72
C GLY A 700 15.42 -12.52 -23.85
N ASP A 701 14.33 -12.38 -24.60
CA ASP A 701 14.27 -11.54 -25.81
C ASP A 701 13.17 -10.47 -25.71
N VAL A 702 13.49 -9.24 -26.12
CA VAL A 702 12.46 -8.24 -26.43
C VAL A 702 11.96 -8.51 -27.85
N GLN A 703 10.79 -9.16 -27.98
CA GLN A 703 10.24 -9.60 -29.26
C GLN A 703 9.29 -8.57 -29.90
N LEU A 704 9.37 -8.40 -31.23
CA LEU A 704 8.39 -7.68 -32.05
C LEU A 704 7.30 -8.64 -32.58
N ASP A 705 6.04 -8.31 -32.31
CA ASP A 705 4.90 -9.08 -32.84
C ASP A 705 4.27 -8.48 -34.11
N GLN A 706 4.53 -7.20 -34.38
CA GLN A 706 4.10 -6.51 -35.59
C GLN A 706 5.17 -5.52 -36.06
N ALA A 707 4.96 -4.94 -37.26
CA ALA A 707 5.84 -3.90 -37.77
C ALA A 707 5.76 -2.61 -36.94
N VAL A 708 6.92 -2.04 -36.61
CA VAL A 708 7.06 -0.83 -35.77
C VAL A 708 7.76 0.26 -36.58
N THR A 709 7.34 1.53 -36.42
CA THR A 709 8.05 2.69 -36.97
C THR A 709 8.78 3.48 -35.88
N ILE A 710 10.05 3.80 -36.08
CA ILE A 710 10.79 4.77 -35.26
C ILE A 710 10.59 6.15 -35.89
N ASN A 711 9.92 7.06 -35.19
CA ASN A 711 9.58 8.39 -35.70
C ASN A 711 10.78 9.34 -35.69
N GLY A 712 10.85 10.20 -36.71
CA GLY A 712 11.86 11.27 -36.80
C GLY A 712 13.29 10.76 -36.67
N ASN A 713 14.09 11.47 -35.88
CA ASN A 713 15.50 11.16 -35.57
C ASN A 713 15.67 10.28 -34.32
N GLY A 714 14.65 9.47 -34.00
CA GLY A 714 14.67 8.51 -32.90
C GLY A 714 15.70 7.39 -33.06
N PHE A 715 15.69 6.39 -32.16
CA PHE A 715 16.68 5.31 -32.23
C PHE A 715 16.22 3.95 -31.71
N LEU A 716 16.86 2.88 -32.18
CA LEU A 716 16.92 1.59 -31.50
C LEU A 716 18.33 1.42 -30.92
N LYS A 717 18.43 1.12 -29.62
CA LYS A 717 19.69 0.80 -28.95
C LYS A 717 19.58 -0.52 -28.21
N VAL A 718 20.28 -1.55 -28.67
CA VAL A 718 20.41 -2.83 -27.97
C VAL A 718 21.72 -2.84 -27.23
N ASN A 719 21.70 -2.76 -25.89
CA ASN A 719 22.89 -2.71 -25.06
C ASN A 719 23.62 -4.07 -25.01
N SER A 720 24.87 -4.04 -24.55
CA SER A 720 25.68 -5.27 -24.40
C SER A 720 24.99 -6.26 -23.45
N GLY A 721 25.01 -7.55 -23.80
CA GLY A 721 24.31 -8.63 -23.07
C GLY A 721 22.79 -8.69 -23.28
N ALA A 722 22.20 -7.65 -23.88
CA ALA A 722 20.77 -7.57 -24.16
C ALA A 722 20.41 -8.25 -25.48
N SER A 723 19.14 -8.64 -25.67
CA SER A 723 18.66 -9.32 -26.88
C SER A 723 17.33 -8.77 -27.36
N PHE A 724 17.25 -8.43 -28.65
CA PHE A 724 16.07 -7.94 -29.34
C PHE A 724 15.75 -8.85 -30.52
N ASP A 725 14.52 -9.33 -30.61
CA ASP A 725 14.08 -10.26 -31.66
C ASP A 725 12.99 -9.62 -32.51
N ALA A 726 13.32 -9.27 -33.75
CA ALA A 726 12.35 -8.70 -34.68
C ALA A 726 11.37 -9.75 -35.24
N GLY A 727 11.58 -11.04 -34.99
CA GLY A 727 10.78 -12.12 -35.56
C GLY A 727 10.70 -12.00 -37.09
N SER A 728 9.53 -12.30 -37.65
CA SER A 728 9.24 -12.12 -39.08
C SER A 728 8.84 -10.68 -39.45
N ASN A 729 8.83 -9.78 -38.47
CA ASN A 729 8.34 -8.42 -38.62
C ASN A 729 9.43 -7.46 -39.13
N SER A 730 9.04 -6.20 -39.32
CA SER A 730 9.92 -5.13 -39.80
C SER A 730 9.90 -3.92 -38.88
N LEU A 731 11.08 -3.35 -38.65
CA LEU A 731 11.29 -2.05 -38.04
C LEU A 731 11.55 -1.02 -39.14
N THR A 732 10.66 -0.04 -39.29
CA THR A 732 10.82 1.08 -40.21
C THR A 732 11.49 2.22 -39.47
N ALA A 733 12.73 2.56 -39.85
CA ALA A 733 13.42 3.69 -39.27
C ALA A 733 13.01 5.00 -39.96
N GLY A 734 12.67 6.03 -39.20
CA GLY A 734 12.36 7.37 -39.69
C GLY A 734 13.59 8.08 -40.25
N SER A 735 13.37 9.22 -40.91
CA SER A 735 14.45 10.04 -41.46
C SER A 735 15.39 10.53 -40.35
N GLY A 736 16.66 10.10 -40.41
CA GLY A 736 17.68 10.45 -39.41
C GLY A 736 17.70 9.54 -38.18
N ALA A 737 16.92 8.46 -38.17
CA ALA A 737 16.95 7.48 -37.09
C ALA A 737 18.25 6.65 -37.08
N THR A 738 18.71 6.29 -35.87
CA THR A 738 19.93 5.50 -35.67
C THR A 738 19.60 4.15 -35.02
N ILE A 739 20.21 3.08 -35.52
CA ILE A 739 20.07 1.72 -34.97
C ILE A 739 21.44 1.24 -34.50
N THR A 740 21.60 1.08 -33.19
CA THR A 740 22.86 0.67 -32.56
C THR A 740 22.69 -0.68 -31.88
N ILE A 741 23.41 -1.69 -32.37
CA ILE A 741 23.41 -3.04 -31.81
C ILE A 741 24.74 -3.29 -31.12
N ASN A 742 24.72 -3.35 -29.79
CA ASN A 742 25.85 -3.77 -28.95
C ASN A 742 25.66 -5.19 -28.38
N GLY A 743 24.41 -5.66 -28.30
CA GLY A 743 24.04 -7.01 -27.86
C GLY A 743 23.66 -7.92 -29.04
N THR A 744 22.56 -8.66 -28.89
CA THR A 744 22.03 -9.58 -29.91
C THR A 744 20.81 -8.99 -30.60
N PHE A 745 20.78 -9.03 -31.93
CA PHE A 745 19.59 -8.78 -32.73
C PHE A 745 19.19 -10.06 -33.47
N LYS A 746 17.96 -10.54 -33.31
CA LYS A 746 17.43 -11.73 -33.96
C LYS A 746 16.39 -11.36 -35.02
N THR A 747 16.32 -12.14 -36.09
CA THR A 747 15.32 -12.00 -37.13
C THR A 747 14.97 -13.36 -37.75
N SER A 748 13.68 -13.61 -37.92
CA SER A 748 13.14 -14.68 -38.77
C SER A 748 12.46 -14.12 -40.04
N ASN A 749 12.64 -12.82 -40.32
CA ASN A 749 12.20 -12.18 -41.57
C ASN A 749 13.01 -12.76 -42.74
N THR A 750 12.32 -13.34 -43.72
CA THR A 750 12.92 -14.05 -44.86
C THR A 750 13.74 -13.14 -45.77
N ALA A 751 13.43 -11.84 -45.82
CA ALA A 751 14.20 -10.85 -46.58
C ALA A 751 15.53 -10.45 -45.90
N GLY A 752 15.75 -10.84 -44.65
CA GLY A 752 17.02 -10.68 -43.95
C GLY A 752 17.06 -9.56 -42.90
N PHE A 753 18.27 -9.16 -42.50
CA PHE A 753 18.48 -8.22 -41.40
C PHE A 753 18.27 -6.77 -41.81
N SER A 754 18.94 -6.29 -42.86
CA SER A 754 18.93 -4.86 -43.25
C SER A 754 19.26 -4.66 -44.72
N GLY A 755 18.91 -3.49 -45.28
CA GLY A 755 19.33 -3.07 -46.62
C GLY A 755 18.20 -2.93 -47.64
N GLY A 756 17.09 -3.67 -47.46
CA GLY A 756 15.93 -3.66 -48.35
C GLY A 756 14.68 -2.97 -47.76
N SER A 757 13.64 -2.84 -48.57
CA SER A 757 12.32 -2.37 -48.12
C SER A 757 11.52 -3.45 -47.37
N ALA A 758 11.94 -4.72 -47.47
CA ALA A 758 11.28 -5.88 -46.85
C ALA A 758 12.05 -6.48 -45.66
N THR A 759 13.29 -6.04 -45.40
CA THR A 759 14.15 -6.57 -44.33
C THR A 759 13.61 -6.28 -42.92
N ALA A 760 14.17 -6.95 -41.91
CA ALA A 760 13.85 -6.72 -40.50
C ALA A 760 14.12 -5.28 -40.07
N ILE A 761 15.13 -4.63 -40.63
CA ILE A 761 15.32 -3.18 -40.59
C ILE A 761 15.07 -2.65 -41.99
N ARG A 762 13.96 -1.94 -42.20
CA ARG A 762 13.61 -1.38 -43.51
C ARG A 762 14.44 -0.16 -43.82
N ASN A 763 15.05 -0.18 -44.99
CA ASN A 763 15.89 0.90 -45.50
C ASN A 763 15.10 1.92 -46.34
N THR A 764 13.90 2.32 -45.89
CA THR A 764 13.08 3.29 -46.63
C THR A 764 13.57 4.73 -46.46
N ASN A 765 14.30 5.02 -45.37
CA ASN A 765 14.77 6.37 -45.03
C ASN A 765 16.27 6.42 -44.69
N ASN A 766 17.06 5.47 -45.19
CA ASN A 766 18.52 5.41 -44.99
C ASN A 766 18.96 5.54 -43.52
N PRO A 767 18.49 4.69 -42.59
CA PRO A 767 18.93 4.75 -41.21
C PRO A 767 20.43 4.48 -41.07
N VAL A 768 21.05 5.12 -40.07
CA VAL A 768 22.42 4.80 -39.66
C VAL A 768 22.39 3.52 -38.83
N ILE A 769 22.96 2.43 -39.34
CA ILE A 769 23.05 1.14 -38.64
C ILE A 769 24.49 0.96 -38.14
N ILE A 770 24.65 0.82 -36.83
CA ILE A 770 25.92 0.67 -36.14
C ILE A 770 25.95 -0.69 -35.45
N LEU A 771 26.84 -1.58 -35.89
CA LEU A 771 27.11 -2.86 -35.25
C LEU A 771 28.39 -2.71 -34.41
N ALA A 772 28.25 -2.68 -33.08
CA ALA A 772 29.41 -2.51 -32.20
C ALA A 772 30.20 -3.81 -32.02
N THR A 773 31.43 -3.68 -31.54
CA THR A 773 32.29 -4.81 -31.15
C THR A 773 31.55 -5.71 -30.15
N GLY A 774 31.53 -7.03 -30.42
CA GLY A 774 30.81 -8.02 -29.60
C GLY A 774 29.33 -8.21 -29.93
N SER A 775 28.75 -7.42 -30.85
CA SER A 775 27.37 -7.60 -31.29
C SER A 775 27.15 -8.93 -32.04
N THR A 776 25.95 -9.50 -31.93
CA THR A 776 25.54 -10.71 -32.64
C THR A 776 24.30 -10.45 -33.47
N ILE A 777 24.34 -10.75 -34.76
CA ILE A 777 23.14 -10.78 -35.61
C ILE A 777 22.73 -12.23 -35.84
N ALA A 778 21.51 -12.58 -35.46
CA ALA A 778 20.99 -13.95 -35.51
C ALA A 778 19.87 -14.09 -36.55
N TYR A 779 20.06 -14.99 -37.50
CA TYR A 779 19.09 -15.37 -38.52
C TYR A 779 18.43 -16.69 -38.11
N THR A 780 17.15 -16.66 -37.77
CA THR A 780 16.48 -17.75 -37.04
C THR A 780 15.32 -18.42 -37.80
N ALA A 781 15.01 -17.96 -39.01
CA ALA A 781 13.87 -18.49 -39.78
C ALA A 781 14.05 -19.98 -40.11
N SER A 782 12.97 -20.76 -39.98
CA SER A 782 12.93 -22.15 -40.45
C SER A 782 12.80 -22.25 -41.97
N ALA A 783 12.17 -21.26 -42.61
CA ALA A 783 12.15 -21.09 -44.05
C ALA A 783 13.51 -20.58 -44.58
N GLU A 784 13.68 -20.63 -45.89
CA GLU A 784 14.82 -19.98 -46.55
C GLU A 784 14.86 -18.50 -46.17
N GLN A 785 16.05 -18.03 -45.77
CA GLN A 785 16.24 -16.66 -45.31
C GLN A 785 17.52 -16.06 -45.87
N VAL A 786 17.39 -14.85 -46.40
CA VAL A 786 18.52 -14.11 -46.98
C VAL A 786 19.39 -13.52 -45.88
N VAL A 787 20.69 -13.78 -45.93
CA VAL A 787 21.71 -13.11 -45.11
C VAL A 787 22.18 -11.87 -45.85
N SER A 788 21.91 -10.70 -45.28
CA SER A 788 22.21 -9.40 -45.89
C SER A 788 23.70 -9.21 -46.15
N GLY A 789 24.05 -8.65 -47.31
CA GLY A 789 25.43 -8.37 -47.69
C GLY A 789 26.02 -7.22 -46.88
N ARG A 790 26.87 -7.51 -45.89
CA ARG A 790 27.52 -6.49 -45.05
C ARG A 790 28.98 -6.79 -44.76
N SER A 791 29.75 -5.73 -44.57
CA SER A 791 31.19 -5.81 -44.27
C SER A 791 31.53 -5.58 -42.79
N ASP A 792 30.52 -5.35 -41.94
CA ASP A 792 30.67 -4.86 -40.57
C ASP A 792 30.00 -5.76 -39.52
N TYR A 793 29.65 -7.01 -39.87
CA TYR A 793 29.20 -7.97 -38.86
C TYR A 793 30.32 -8.23 -37.85
N HIS A 794 29.99 -8.32 -36.57
CA HIS A 794 30.93 -8.81 -35.56
C HIS A 794 30.75 -10.32 -35.35
N HIS A 795 29.66 -10.77 -34.72
CA HIS A 795 29.28 -12.19 -34.68
C HIS A 795 28.04 -12.44 -35.54
N LEU A 796 27.98 -13.61 -36.17
CA LEU A 796 26.83 -14.07 -36.95
C LEU A 796 26.33 -15.40 -36.38
N ALA A 797 25.04 -15.49 -36.08
CA ALA A 797 24.39 -16.72 -35.67
C ALA A 797 23.36 -17.12 -36.73
N LEU A 798 23.46 -18.34 -37.23
CA LEU A 798 22.56 -18.91 -38.23
C LEU A 798 21.87 -20.11 -37.62
N ALA A 799 20.55 -20.10 -37.59
CA ALA A 799 19.76 -21.18 -37.02
C ALA A 799 18.65 -21.58 -37.98
N ASN A 800 18.42 -22.89 -38.06
CA ASN A 800 17.35 -23.53 -38.82
C ASN A 800 17.43 -23.30 -40.35
N GLY A 801 16.88 -24.21 -41.14
CA GLY A 801 16.64 -24.02 -42.58
C GLY A 801 17.84 -23.61 -43.44
N GLU A 802 17.58 -23.22 -44.67
CA GLU A 802 18.61 -22.69 -45.56
C GLU A 802 18.77 -21.18 -45.39
N LYS A 803 19.99 -20.70 -45.58
CA LYS A 803 20.39 -19.31 -45.52
C LYS A 803 21.13 -18.99 -46.82
N THR A 804 20.74 -17.94 -47.52
CA THR A 804 21.36 -17.56 -48.80
C THR A 804 22.08 -16.22 -48.68
N SER A 805 23.31 -16.12 -49.17
CA SER A 805 24.08 -14.87 -49.09
C SER A 805 23.62 -13.90 -50.19
N GLU A 806 23.19 -12.70 -49.82
CA GLU A 806 22.80 -11.65 -50.76
C GLU A 806 24.00 -11.14 -51.58
N ALA A 807 25.14 -10.93 -50.91
CA ALA A 807 26.40 -10.50 -51.50
C ALA A 807 27.58 -11.04 -50.68
N ALA A 808 28.79 -10.51 -50.86
CA ALA A 808 29.93 -10.82 -50.00
C ALA A 808 29.67 -10.37 -48.55
N VAL A 809 30.09 -11.20 -47.59
CA VAL A 809 29.85 -10.99 -46.16
C VAL A 809 31.19 -11.03 -45.41
N THR A 810 31.46 -10.02 -44.58
CA THR A 810 32.64 -9.96 -43.72
C THR A 810 32.23 -9.91 -42.25
N ILE A 811 32.88 -10.75 -41.44
CA ILE A 811 32.56 -11.03 -40.05
C ILE A 811 33.84 -10.86 -39.22
N GLY A 812 33.79 -9.96 -38.24
CA GLY A 812 34.90 -9.64 -37.36
C GLY A 812 35.28 -10.77 -36.41
N GLY A 813 34.28 -11.46 -35.87
CA GLY A 813 34.36 -12.54 -34.90
C GLY A 813 33.84 -13.86 -35.46
N ASP A 814 33.10 -14.61 -34.63
CA ASP A 814 32.67 -15.98 -34.91
C ASP A 814 31.39 -16.07 -35.75
N VAL A 815 31.28 -17.17 -36.49
CA VAL A 815 30.03 -17.64 -37.12
C VAL A 815 29.57 -18.89 -36.39
N SER A 816 28.35 -18.88 -35.87
CA SER A 816 27.73 -20.05 -35.23
C SER A 816 26.55 -20.54 -36.04
N MET A 817 26.47 -21.86 -36.26
CA MET A 817 25.43 -22.52 -37.07
C MET A 817 24.76 -23.61 -36.23
N SER A 818 23.43 -23.68 -36.28
CA SER A 818 22.64 -24.60 -35.45
C SER A 818 21.28 -24.96 -36.07
N GLY A 819 20.60 -25.97 -35.52
CA GLY A 819 19.23 -26.31 -35.93
C GLY A 819 19.09 -26.85 -37.36
N GLY A 820 20.16 -27.40 -37.93
CA GLY A 820 20.17 -27.90 -39.31
C GLY A 820 20.54 -26.85 -40.36
N SER A 821 21.04 -25.69 -39.96
CA SER A 821 21.23 -24.53 -40.85
C SER A 821 22.26 -24.79 -41.96
N LYS A 822 21.93 -24.47 -43.21
CA LYS A 822 22.88 -24.46 -44.33
C LYS A 822 23.09 -23.04 -44.83
N PHE A 823 24.32 -22.55 -44.86
CA PHE A 823 24.60 -21.22 -45.42
C PHE A 823 25.15 -21.32 -46.83
N LEU A 824 24.28 -21.13 -47.82
CA LEU A 824 24.58 -21.16 -49.25
C LEU A 824 25.14 -19.79 -49.66
N ILE A 825 26.45 -19.72 -49.85
CA ILE A 825 27.12 -18.46 -50.23
C ILE A 825 27.06 -18.17 -51.73
N GLY A 826 26.60 -19.13 -52.54
CA GLY A 826 26.56 -18.98 -54.00
C GLY A 826 27.95 -18.65 -54.55
N GLY A 827 28.07 -17.64 -55.40
CA GLY A 827 29.36 -17.12 -55.90
C GLY A 827 30.04 -16.09 -54.99
N ASN A 828 29.53 -15.85 -53.78
CA ASN A 828 30.05 -14.80 -52.90
C ASN A 828 31.22 -15.28 -52.03
N SER A 829 31.95 -14.31 -51.47
CA SER A 829 32.99 -14.55 -50.47
C SER A 829 32.46 -14.32 -49.07
N LEU A 830 32.77 -15.24 -48.15
CA LEU A 830 32.47 -15.16 -46.72
C LEU A 830 33.79 -15.04 -45.94
N SER A 831 34.11 -13.84 -45.45
CA SER A 831 35.34 -13.58 -44.69
C SER A 831 35.08 -13.54 -43.19
N ILE A 832 35.84 -14.31 -42.40
CA ILE A 832 35.61 -14.54 -40.98
C ILE A 832 36.91 -14.30 -40.21
N GLY A 833 36.86 -13.42 -39.20
CA GLY A 833 37.99 -13.13 -38.31
C GLY A 833 38.13 -14.12 -37.15
N GLY A 834 37.02 -14.62 -36.63
CA GLY A 834 36.96 -15.61 -35.56
C GLY A 834 36.97 -17.05 -36.06
N SER A 835 36.12 -17.87 -35.47
CA SER A 835 35.95 -19.30 -35.71
C SER A 835 34.61 -19.60 -36.38
N MET A 836 34.55 -20.74 -37.07
CA MET A 836 33.29 -21.32 -37.53
C MET A 836 32.87 -22.40 -36.54
N ILE A 837 31.67 -22.29 -35.99
CA ILE A 837 31.08 -23.23 -35.04
C ILE A 837 29.91 -23.91 -35.76
N GLY A 838 30.05 -25.20 -36.05
CA GLY A 838 29.05 -26.00 -36.74
C GLY A 838 29.50 -27.45 -36.87
N ASP A 839 28.71 -28.25 -37.59
CA ASP A 839 28.88 -29.70 -37.71
C ASP A 839 28.31 -30.22 -39.04
N ALA A 840 28.22 -31.55 -39.20
CA ALA A 840 27.68 -32.17 -40.41
C ALA A 840 26.21 -31.80 -40.71
N SER A 841 25.46 -31.31 -39.72
CA SER A 841 24.12 -30.78 -39.89
C SER A 841 24.11 -29.26 -40.07
N ASN A 842 25.21 -28.55 -39.83
CA ASN A 842 25.25 -27.10 -39.71
C ASN A 842 26.54 -26.53 -40.35
N PHE A 843 26.49 -26.18 -41.63
CA PHE A 843 27.71 -25.80 -42.37
C PHE A 843 27.46 -24.83 -43.54
N VAL A 844 28.56 -24.25 -44.05
CA VAL A 844 28.56 -23.34 -45.20
C VAL A 844 28.69 -24.12 -46.51
N VAL A 845 27.80 -23.90 -47.46
CA VAL A 845 27.81 -24.52 -48.78
C VAL A 845 28.48 -23.60 -49.78
N THR A 846 29.66 -24.01 -50.27
CA THR A 846 30.44 -23.21 -51.24
C THR A 846 30.16 -23.53 -52.71
N ASN A 847 29.57 -24.71 -52.99
CA ASN A 847 29.16 -25.25 -54.29
C ASN A 847 30.18 -25.19 -55.45
N GLY A 848 31.45 -24.91 -55.16
CA GLY A 848 32.48 -24.69 -56.17
C GLY A 848 32.52 -23.27 -56.75
N ALA A 849 31.55 -22.39 -56.51
CA ALA A 849 31.55 -21.01 -57.01
C ALA A 849 32.07 -19.98 -55.99
N GLY A 850 31.62 -20.05 -54.73
CA GLY A 850 31.96 -19.09 -53.67
C GLY A 850 33.06 -19.59 -52.75
N SER A 851 33.58 -18.75 -51.86
CA SER A 851 34.70 -19.14 -50.99
C SER A 851 34.56 -18.63 -49.56
N VAL A 852 35.03 -19.42 -48.59
CA VAL A 852 35.17 -19.00 -47.20
C VAL A 852 36.62 -18.58 -46.95
N VAL A 853 36.81 -17.40 -46.36
CA VAL A 853 38.11 -16.90 -45.91
C VAL A 853 38.15 -16.92 -44.39
N LEU A 854 39.02 -17.75 -43.79
CA LEU A 854 39.33 -17.66 -42.36
C LEU A 854 40.62 -16.87 -42.19
N ARG A 855 40.54 -15.77 -41.43
CA ARG A 855 41.67 -14.89 -41.19
C ARG A 855 42.51 -15.36 -40.01
N ASN A 856 43.80 -15.03 -40.01
CA ASN A 856 44.73 -15.32 -38.91
C ASN A 856 44.71 -16.81 -38.48
N VAL A 857 44.83 -17.75 -39.43
CA VAL A 857 44.97 -19.18 -39.10
C VAL A 857 46.38 -19.42 -38.57
N ASP A 858 46.48 -19.95 -37.35
CA ASP A 858 47.71 -20.09 -36.59
C ASP A 858 48.10 -21.57 -36.35
N ALA A 859 49.05 -21.82 -35.44
CA ALA A 859 49.50 -23.16 -35.07
C ALA A 859 48.42 -24.01 -34.35
N ALA A 860 47.44 -23.39 -33.68
CA ALA A 860 46.30 -24.11 -33.11
C ALA A 860 45.38 -24.62 -34.23
N GLY A 861 45.30 -23.83 -35.31
CA GLY A 861 44.56 -24.12 -36.53
C GLY A 861 43.09 -23.79 -36.45
N LYS A 862 42.48 -23.62 -37.62
CA LYS A 862 41.05 -23.35 -37.75
C LYS A 862 40.42 -24.38 -38.67
N GLN A 863 39.18 -24.76 -38.34
CA GLN A 863 38.37 -25.63 -39.17
C GLN A 863 37.46 -24.79 -40.07
N PHE A 864 37.53 -25.05 -41.36
CA PHE A 864 36.54 -24.63 -42.34
C PHE A 864 35.36 -25.61 -42.25
N VAL A 865 34.25 -25.12 -41.69
CA VAL A 865 32.99 -25.87 -41.58
C VAL A 865 32.22 -25.68 -42.89
N VAL A 866 32.68 -26.39 -43.92
CA VAL A 866 32.23 -26.23 -45.30
C VAL A 866 31.74 -27.54 -45.91
N GLY A 867 30.89 -27.41 -46.93
CA GLY A 867 30.43 -28.50 -47.78
C GLY A 867 30.27 -28.05 -49.21
N ALA A 868 30.09 -29.02 -50.10
CA ALA A 868 29.96 -28.78 -51.53
C ALA A 868 28.51 -28.85 -52.03
N SER A 869 27.59 -29.40 -51.24
CA SER A 869 26.13 -29.29 -51.40
C SER A 869 25.47 -29.24 -50.01
N SER A 870 24.18 -28.92 -49.95
CA SER A 870 23.37 -28.94 -48.71
C SER A 870 23.44 -30.27 -47.96
N ASP A 871 23.60 -31.38 -48.69
CA ASP A 871 23.60 -32.74 -48.12
C ASP A 871 24.99 -33.35 -47.99
N SER A 872 26.06 -32.58 -48.22
CA SER A 872 27.41 -33.13 -48.12
C SER A 872 28.40 -32.20 -47.45
N TYR A 873 28.79 -32.65 -46.26
CA TYR A 873 29.75 -32.00 -45.38
C TYR A 873 31.17 -32.46 -45.71
N SER A 874 32.07 -31.51 -45.95
CA SER A 874 33.44 -31.78 -46.41
C SER A 874 34.43 -30.80 -45.78
N PRO A 875 34.53 -30.77 -44.43
CA PRO A 875 35.30 -29.77 -43.74
C PRO A 875 36.80 -29.98 -43.93
N LEU A 876 37.54 -28.90 -43.71
CA LEU A 876 38.98 -28.86 -43.82
C LEU A 876 39.56 -28.15 -42.60
N THR A 877 40.48 -28.79 -41.89
CA THR A 877 41.25 -28.10 -40.84
C THR A 877 42.64 -27.76 -41.34
N ILE A 878 43.04 -26.50 -41.18
CA ILE A 878 44.37 -26.00 -41.52
C ILE A 878 45.05 -25.56 -40.24
N LYS A 879 46.25 -26.08 -39.97
CA LYS A 879 47.17 -25.57 -38.93
C LYS A 879 48.37 -24.96 -39.61
N GLN A 880 48.67 -23.69 -39.35
CA GLN A 880 49.81 -23.04 -39.96
C GLN A 880 50.44 -21.97 -39.05
N PRO A 881 51.74 -22.07 -38.69
CA PRO A 881 52.38 -21.18 -37.70
C PRO A 881 52.54 -19.69 -38.03
N SER A 882 52.16 -19.21 -39.23
CA SER A 882 52.47 -17.86 -39.73
C SER A 882 51.27 -16.91 -39.78
N ASN A 883 50.14 -17.24 -39.15
CA ASN A 883 48.95 -16.37 -39.02
C ASN A 883 48.43 -15.83 -40.36
N LEU A 884 48.37 -16.69 -41.39
CA LEU A 884 47.89 -16.28 -42.71
C LEU A 884 46.36 -16.30 -42.78
N ASP A 885 45.80 -15.57 -43.76
CA ASP A 885 44.41 -15.71 -44.15
C ASP A 885 44.30 -16.84 -45.18
N TRP A 886 43.28 -17.69 -45.06
CA TRP A 886 43.10 -18.87 -45.91
C TRP A 886 41.75 -18.86 -46.57
N THR A 887 41.74 -18.96 -47.88
CA THR A 887 40.54 -19.07 -48.71
C THR A 887 40.31 -20.53 -49.08
N VAL A 888 39.11 -21.03 -48.81
CA VAL A 888 38.70 -22.41 -49.11
C VAL A 888 37.39 -22.42 -49.87
N ASN A 889 37.37 -23.20 -50.94
CA ASN A 889 36.19 -23.52 -51.74
C ASN A 889 36.16 -25.03 -51.94
N VAL A 890 34.98 -25.64 -51.84
CA VAL A 890 34.78 -27.08 -52.04
C VAL A 890 33.76 -27.28 -53.16
N SER A 891 34.16 -27.98 -54.22
CA SER A 891 33.28 -28.37 -55.31
C SER A 891 32.89 -29.84 -55.21
N GLY A 892 31.72 -30.19 -55.77
CA GLY A 892 31.19 -31.57 -55.77
C GLY A 892 31.66 -32.45 -56.92
N ALA A 893 32.77 -32.08 -57.55
CA ALA A 893 33.39 -32.85 -58.61
C ALA A 893 34.91 -32.69 -58.53
N ILE A 894 35.64 -33.57 -59.21
CA ILE A 894 37.09 -33.43 -59.38
C ILE A 894 37.35 -32.44 -60.51
N THR A 895 37.81 -31.24 -60.16
CA THR A 895 38.07 -30.15 -61.10
C THR A 895 39.43 -29.52 -60.80
N PRO A 896 40.42 -29.55 -61.71
CA PRO A 896 40.36 -30.13 -63.06
C PRO A 896 40.26 -31.66 -63.09
N ALA A 897 39.75 -32.24 -64.18
CA ALA A 897 39.55 -33.68 -64.31
C ALA A 897 40.86 -34.49 -64.13
N ILE A 898 40.73 -35.72 -63.63
CA ILE A 898 41.83 -36.68 -63.47
C ILE A 898 41.42 -38.04 -64.05
N ALA A 899 42.36 -38.74 -64.68
CA ALA A 899 42.11 -40.07 -65.25
C ALA A 899 41.73 -41.13 -64.20
N THR A 900 42.18 -40.97 -62.96
CA THR A 900 41.93 -41.88 -61.82
C THR A 900 40.79 -41.39 -60.92
N SER A 901 39.82 -40.69 -61.49
CA SER A 901 38.68 -40.13 -60.72
C SER A 901 37.86 -41.21 -60.02
N ALA A 902 37.74 -42.40 -60.62
CA ALA A 902 37.07 -43.54 -60.01
C ALA A 902 37.73 -44.01 -58.69
N GLU A 903 38.98 -43.64 -58.43
CA GLU A 903 39.73 -43.99 -57.21
C GLU A 903 39.78 -42.84 -56.20
N SER A 904 38.91 -41.83 -56.32
CA SER A 904 38.98 -40.62 -55.49
C SER A 904 37.64 -40.30 -54.82
N ILE A 905 37.70 -39.51 -53.76
CA ILE A 905 36.55 -38.80 -53.24
C ILE A 905 36.19 -37.72 -54.26
N GLN A 906 34.93 -37.65 -54.66
CA GLN A 906 34.39 -36.77 -55.69
C GLN A 906 34.21 -35.33 -55.16
N ARG A 907 35.28 -34.79 -54.58
CA ARG A 907 35.38 -33.44 -54.02
C ARG A 907 36.71 -32.82 -54.41
N THR A 908 36.69 -31.54 -54.75
CA THR A 908 37.91 -30.74 -54.85
C THR A 908 37.90 -29.63 -53.82
N TRP A 909 38.94 -29.58 -52.99
CA TRP A 909 39.20 -28.45 -52.09
C TRP A 909 40.19 -27.51 -52.75
N THR A 910 39.72 -26.35 -53.18
CA THR A 910 40.59 -25.26 -53.62
C THR A 910 41.05 -24.48 -52.39
N ILE A 911 42.35 -24.57 -52.08
CA ILE A 911 42.94 -23.99 -50.88
C ILE A 911 43.94 -22.91 -51.32
N THR A 912 43.74 -21.67 -50.87
CA THR A 912 44.58 -20.53 -51.23
C THR A 912 44.93 -19.70 -49.99
N PRO A 913 46.17 -19.76 -49.48
CA PRO A 913 46.63 -18.83 -48.45
C PRO A 913 46.87 -17.43 -49.03
N SER A 914 46.85 -16.41 -48.18
CA SER A 914 47.17 -15.02 -48.54
C SER A 914 48.60 -14.85 -49.07
N ILE A 915 49.49 -15.78 -48.73
CA ILE A 915 50.86 -15.89 -49.25
C ILE A 915 51.08 -17.34 -49.72
N ASN A 916 51.31 -17.55 -51.01
CA ASN A 916 51.56 -18.85 -51.63
C ASN A 916 52.84 -18.79 -52.50
N PRO A 917 53.92 -19.53 -52.20
CA PRO A 917 54.05 -20.54 -51.14
C PRO A 917 53.96 -19.95 -49.71
N ALA A 918 53.34 -20.67 -48.78
CA ALA A 918 53.27 -20.31 -47.37
C ALA A 918 54.67 -20.29 -46.73
N PRO A 919 55.01 -19.29 -45.87
CA PRO A 919 56.35 -19.15 -45.29
C PRO A 919 56.78 -20.27 -44.34
N SER A 920 55.82 -21.02 -43.81
CA SER A 920 56.07 -22.22 -43.01
C SER A 920 55.10 -23.34 -43.38
N ALA A 921 55.53 -24.58 -43.16
CA ALA A 921 54.76 -25.77 -43.53
C ALA A 921 53.40 -25.81 -42.79
N ALA A 922 52.32 -25.97 -43.55
CA ALA A 922 50.99 -26.20 -43.00
C ALA A 922 50.70 -27.69 -42.83
N THR A 923 49.78 -27.99 -41.93
CA THR A 923 49.13 -29.29 -41.81
C THR A 923 47.70 -29.18 -42.33
N LEU A 924 47.34 -30.09 -43.24
CA LEU A 924 45.99 -30.20 -43.79
C LEU A 924 45.32 -31.44 -43.20
N THR A 925 44.10 -31.28 -42.74
CA THR A 925 43.23 -32.39 -42.32
C THR A 925 41.93 -32.33 -43.10
N PHE A 926 41.76 -33.26 -44.03
CA PHE A 926 40.51 -33.42 -44.78
C PHE A 926 39.59 -34.36 -44.03
N GLN A 927 38.31 -34.01 -43.95
CA GLN A 927 37.26 -34.91 -43.52
C GLN A 927 36.16 -34.98 -44.58
N TYR A 928 35.67 -36.18 -44.83
CA TYR A 928 34.65 -36.49 -45.83
C TYR A 928 33.80 -37.64 -45.31
N ASN A 929 32.52 -37.66 -45.66
CA ASN A 929 31.61 -38.74 -45.29
C ASN A 929 31.38 -39.65 -46.50
N GLU A 930 31.89 -40.87 -46.45
CA GLU A 930 31.75 -41.87 -47.53
C GLU A 930 30.28 -42.28 -47.76
N GLY A 931 29.40 -42.03 -46.79
CA GLY A 931 27.96 -42.25 -46.92
C GLY A 931 27.21 -41.15 -47.68
N ASP A 932 27.85 -40.02 -48.01
CA ASP A 932 27.21 -38.96 -48.78
C ASP A 932 26.95 -39.42 -50.22
N ALA A 933 25.76 -39.11 -50.75
CA ALA A 933 25.36 -39.58 -52.07
C ALA A 933 26.31 -39.07 -53.17
N GLY A 934 26.84 -39.99 -53.99
CA GLY A 934 27.67 -39.68 -55.15
C GLY A 934 29.11 -39.23 -54.85
N ILE A 935 29.55 -39.30 -53.59
CA ILE A 935 30.89 -38.84 -53.19
C ILE A 935 32.01 -39.85 -53.48
N LEU A 936 31.67 -41.14 -53.65
CA LEU A 936 32.65 -42.19 -53.90
C LEU A 936 32.86 -42.39 -55.41
N GLY A 937 34.11 -42.36 -55.86
CA GLY A 937 34.48 -42.84 -57.19
C GLY A 937 34.15 -44.33 -57.36
N GLY A 938 33.86 -44.77 -58.58
CA GLY A 938 33.37 -46.12 -58.87
C GLY A 938 34.30 -47.29 -58.47
N SER A 939 35.57 -47.02 -58.17
CA SER A 939 36.56 -48.00 -57.73
C SER A 939 37.06 -47.74 -56.30
N TRP A 940 36.40 -46.86 -55.53
CA TRP A 940 36.81 -46.48 -54.18
C TRP A 940 36.76 -47.65 -53.18
N ASN A 941 37.84 -47.85 -52.42
CA ASN A 941 37.88 -48.78 -51.30
C ASN A 941 37.68 -48.06 -49.95
N THR A 942 36.49 -48.21 -49.36
CA THR A 942 36.09 -47.60 -48.07
C THR A 942 36.95 -48.01 -46.86
N GLY A 943 37.67 -49.13 -46.95
CA GLY A 943 38.61 -49.59 -45.91
C GLY A 943 40.08 -49.27 -46.19
N GLY A 944 40.39 -48.68 -47.34
CA GLY A 944 41.77 -48.48 -47.80
C GLY A 944 42.50 -47.31 -47.13
N ASN A 945 43.84 -47.31 -47.29
CA ASN A 945 44.63 -46.10 -47.09
C ASN A 945 44.27 -45.07 -48.17
N VAL A 946 44.52 -43.79 -47.89
CA VAL A 946 44.31 -42.67 -48.82
C VAL A 946 45.61 -41.94 -49.07
N THR A 947 45.64 -41.09 -50.09
CA THR A 947 46.71 -40.15 -50.36
C THR A 947 46.12 -38.82 -50.82
N PHE A 948 46.79 -37.72 -50.54
CA PHE A 948 46.41 -36.41 -51.06
C PHE A 948 47.05 -36.21 -52.43
N LYS A 949 46.25 -35.73 -53.39
CA LYS A 949 46.76 -35.24 -54.67
C LYS A 949 46.54 -33.75 -54.77
N ARG A 950 47.53 -33.05 -55.34
CA ARG A 950 47.52 -31.60 -55.54
C ARG A 950 47.68 -31.27 -57.01
N TYR A 951 46.84 -30.41 -57.57
CA TYR A 951 46.98 -29.94 -58.93
C TYR A 951 48.02 -28.83 -59.01
N ASN A 952 49.15 -29.03 -59.70
CA ASN A 952 50.24 -28.04 -59.74
C ASN A 952 50.07 -26.95 -60.82
N GLY A 953 48.91 -26.89 -61.49
CA GLY A 953 48.66 -26.02 -62.64
C GLY A 953 48.70 -26.76 -63.99
N THR A 954 49.27 -27.97 -64.03
CA THR A 954 49.34 -28.80 -65.25
C THR A 954 48.82 -30.22 -65.00
N VAL A 955 49.26 -30.86 -63.91
CA VAL A 955 48.92 -32.25 -63.56
C VAL A 955 48.62 -32.41 -62.08
N TRP A 956 47.89 -33.46 -61.73
CA TRP A 956 47.71 -33.91 -60.35
C TRP A 956 48.96 -34.65 -59.88
N THR A 957 49.66 -34.12 -58.87
CA THR A 957 50.81 -34.77 -58.23
C THR A 957 50.40 -35.37 -56.88
N THR A 958 51.15 -36.37 -56.40
CA THR A 958 50.88 -37.07 -55.13
C THR A 958 51.94 -36.67 -54.10
N PRO A 959 51.80 -35.52 -53.39
CA PRO A 959 52.80 -35.04 -52.43
C PRO A 959 52.88 -35.86 -51.14
N THR A 960 51.98 -36.82 -50.91
CA THR A 960 51.94 -37.66 -49.70
C THR A 960 52.13 -39.13 -50.02
N GLY A 961 52.68 -39.89 -49.07
CA GLY A 961 52.58 -41.36 -49.06
C GLY A 961 51.16 -41.84 -48.69
N ASN A 962 51.04 -43.11 -48.34
CA ASN A 962 49.81 -43.66 -47.81
C ASN A 962 49.51 -43.08 -46.41
N ILE A 963 48.31 -42.54 -46.27
CA ILE A 963 47.75 -42.04 -45.02
C ILE A 963 46.69 -43.05 -44.59
N ALA A 964 46.76 -43.56 -43.37
CA ALA A 964 45.70 -44.35 -42.78
C ALA A 964 44.62 -43.39 -42.24
N PRO A 965 43.46 -43.24 -42.90
CA PRO A 965 42.41 -42.36 -42.40
C PRO A 965 41.79 -42.95 -41.12
N THR A 966 41.40 -42.07 -40.20
CA THR A 966 40.64 -42.42 -39.00
C THR A 966 39.14 -42.24 -39.24
N GLY A 967 38.30 -42.86 -38.39
CA GLY A 967 36.83 -42.86 -38.55
C GLY A 967 36.29 -44.17 -39.12
N THR A 968 35.00 -44.19 -39.46
CA THR A 968 34.27 -45.41 -39.82
C THR A 968 34.22 -45.58 -41.35
N PRO A 969 34.72 -46.70 -41.92
CA PRO A 969 34.50 -47.06 -43.32
C PRO A 969 33.01 -47.02 -43.71
N GLY A 970 32.68 -46.40 -44.83
CA GLY A 970 31.30 -46.14 -45.27
C GLY A 970 30.60 -44.99 -44.53
N GLY A 971 31.30 -44.30 -43.61
CA GLY A 971 30.82 -43.13 -42.87
C GLY A 971 31.85 -42.00 -42.89
N VAL A 972 31.93 -41.22 -41.80
CA VAL A 972 32.86 -40.10 -41.69
C VAL A 972 34.29 -40.59 -41.53
N ARG A 973 35.17 -40.12 -42.43
CA ARG A 973 36.60 -40.44 -42.49
C ARG A 973 37.41 -39.15 -42.41
N THR A 974 38.55 -39.22 -41.73
CA THR A 974 39.46 -38.08 -41.52
C THR A 974 40.89 -38.48 -41.87
N ALA A 975 41.59 -37.67 -42.65
CA ALA A 975 42.97 -37.90 -43.04
C ALA A 975 43.80 -36.63 -42.81
N THR A 976 45.00 -36.77 -42.26
CA THR A 976 45.89 -35.66 -41.91
C THR A 976 47.28 -35.88 -42.50
N ALA A 977 47.87 -34.82 -43.07
CA ALA A 977 49.28 -34.78 -43.46
C ALA A 977 49.85 -33.37 -43.27
N SER A 978 51.18 -33.29 -43.10
CA SER A 978 51.92 -32.04 -42.84
C SER A 978 53.07 -31.87 -43.83
N GLY A 979 53.72 -30.70 -43.82
CA GLY A 979 54.89 -30.41 -44.65
C GLY A 979 54.60 -29.59 -45.91
N PHE A 980 53.39 -29.05 -46.05
CA PHE A 980 52.99 -28.35 -47.28
C PHE A 980 53.28 -26.86 -47.23
N THR A 981 53.98 -26.33 -48.23
CA THR A 981 54.16 -24.88 -48.42
C THR A 981 53.47 -24.37 -49.68
N GLN A 982 53.04 -25.23 -50.60
CA GLN A 982 52.39 -24.81 -51.84
C GLN A 982 50.95 -25.34 -51.89
N PHE A 983 50.03 -24.46 -52.27
CA PHE A 983 48.60 -24.78 -52.27
C PHE A 983 47.96 -24.42 -53.60
N SER A 984 46.96 -25.22 -53.96
CA SER A 984 46.23 -25.20 -55.22
C SER A 984 45.04 -26.18 -55.04
N PRO A 985 44.26 -26.57 -56.06
CA PRO A 985 43.22 -27.58 -55.86
C PRO A 985 43.77 -28.91 -55.32
N TRP A 986 43.10 -29.49 -54.33
CA TRP A 986 43.43 -30.76 -53.67
C TRP A 986 42.28 -31.76 -53.78
N ILE A 987 42.62 -33.04 -53.87
CA ILE A 987 41.68 -34.17 -53.73
C ILE A 987 42.24 -35.22 -52.78
N VAL A 988 41.34 -36.04 -52.22
CA VAL A 988 41.69 -37.28 -51.52
C VAL A 988 41.48 -38.44 -52.48
N ALA A 989 42.56 -39.17 -52.77
CA ALA A 989 42.56 -40.34 -53.65
C ALA A 989 42.92 -41.61 -52.86
N GLN A 990 42.61 -42.77 -53.41
CA GLN A 990 42.97 -44.06 -52.85
C GLN A 990 44.50 -44.20 -52.81
N GLY A 991 45.03 -44.60 -51.65
CA GLY A 991 46.43 -44.93 -51.47
C GLY A 991 46.74 -46.29 -52.08
N GLY A 992 47.94 -46.46 -52.64
CA GLY A 992 48.36 -47.73 -53.24
C GLY A 992 48.44 -48.85 -52.19
N ASN A 993 48.12 -50.09 -52.57
CA ASN A 993 48.47 -51.22 -51.73
C ASN A 993 50.00 -51.33 -51.68
N VAL A 994 50.62 -51.14 -50.52
CA VAL A 994 52.02 -51.52 -50.33
C VAL A 994 52.02 -53.04 -50.25
N LEU A 995 52.29 -53.71 -51.37
CA LEU A 995 52.43 -55.15 -51.35
C LEU A 995 53.81 -55.49 -50.74
N PRO A 996 53.85 -56.28 -49.66
CA PRO A 996 55.11 -56.70 -49.05
C PRO A 996 55.90 -57.57 -50.03
N VAL A 997 57.22 -57.39 -50.05
CA VAL A 997 58.12 -58.31 -50.75
C VAL A 997 57.99 -59.69 -50.08
N ARG A 998 57.60 -60.67 -50.88
CA ARG A 998 57.35 -62.03 -50.41
C ARG A 998 58.63 -62.86 -50.53
N PHE A 999 59.28 -63.18 -49.42
CA PHE A 999 60.39 -64.14 -49.41
C PHE A 999 59.88 -65.53 -49.84
N LEU A 1000 60.54 -66.16 -50.82
CA LEU A 1000 60.30 -67.57 -51.18
C LEU A 1000 61.11 -68.51 -50.28
N SER A 1001 62.34 -68.13 -49.95
CA SER A 1001 63.20 -68.92 -49.08
C SER A 1001 64.25 -68.06 -48.39
N PHE A 1002 64.66 -68.47 -47.18
CA PHE A 1002 65.88 -68.01 -46.52
C PHE A 1002 66.54 -69.23 -45.85
N THR A 1003 67.70 -69.61 -46.35
CA THR A 1003 68.43 -70.82 -45.96
C THR A 1003 69.88 -70.50 -45.70
N GLY A 1004 70.57 -71.39 -45.00
CA GLY A 1004 71.99 -71.23 -44.80
C GLY A 1004 72.63 -72.51 -44.28
N ARG A 1005 73.90 -72.65 -44.61
CA ARG A 1005 74.70 -73.83 -44.33
C ARG A 1005 76.08 -73.43 -43.82
N LYS A 1006 76.62 -74.21 -42.90
CA LYS A 1006 77.99 -74.06 -42.41
C LYS A 1006 78.94 -74.63 -43.47
N GLU A 1007 79.91 -73.85 -43.91
CA GLU A 1007 81.01 -74.27 -44.80
C GLU A 1007 82.36 -74.04 -44.10
N SER A 1008 83.45 -74.60 -44.65
CA SER A 1008 84.80 -74.47 -44.09
C SER A 1008 85.30 -73.02 -44.02
N THR A 1009 84.74 -72.14 -44.85
CA THR A 1009 85.09 -70.70 -44.94
C THR A 1009 84.14 -69.78 -44.18
N GLY A 1010 83.11 -70.32 -43.51
CA GLY A 1010 82.08 -69.54 -42.79
C GLY A 1010 80.66 -70.06 -43.00
N ASN A 1011 79.68 -69.36 -42.44
CA ASN A 1011 78.26 -69.65 -42.68
C ASN A 1011 77.80 -68.97 -43.97
N VAL A 1012 77.33 -69.75 -44.94
CA VAL A 1012 76.82 -69.25 -46.22
C VAL A 1012 75.30 -69.18 -46.14
N LEU A 1013 74.75 -67.99 -46.41
CA LEU A 1013 73.33 -67.71 -46.41
C LEU A 1013 72.84 -67.41 -47.81
N ARG A 1014 71.65 -67.92 -48.13
CA ARG A 1014 71.00 -67.72 -49.43
C ARG A 1014 69.52 -67.44 -49.25
N TRP A 1015 69.00 -66.49 -50.01
CA TRP A 1015 67.57 -66.21 -50.03
C TRP A 1015 67.10 -65.87 -51.44
N THR A 1016 65.81 -66.08 -51.65
CA THR A 1016 65.13 -65.77 -52.89
C THR A 1016 63.90 -64.93 -52.59
N THR A 1017 63.74 -63.80 -53.26
CA THR A 1017 62.50 -63.01 -53.25
C THR A 1017 61.58 -63.49 -54.38
N ALA A 1018 60.27 -63.54 -54.16
CA ALA A 1018 59.30 -63.89 -55.21
C ALA A 1018 59.08 -62.73 -56.18
N GLN A 1019 58.93 -61.54 -55.58
CA GLN A 1019 58.76 -60.25 -56.23
C GLN A 1019 59.34 -59.17 -55.32
N GLU A 1020 59.91 -58.13 -55.91
CA GLU A 1020 60.42 -56.96 -55.22
C GLU A 1020 59.63 -55.72 -55.67
N THR A 1021 59.29 -54.84 -54.73
CA THR A 1021 58.65 -53.56 -55.04
C THR A 1021 59.28 -52.50 -54.16
N ASN A 1022 59.80 -51.45 -54.80
CA ASN A 1022 60.53 -50.33 -54.18
C ASN A 1022 61.65 -50.73 -53.20
N ASN A 1023 62.31 -51.87 -53.45
CA ASN A 1023 63.32 -52.45 -52.58
C ASN A 1023 64.68 -51.74 -52.75
N ALA A 1024 65.19 -51.12 -51.70
CA ALA A 1024 66.53 -50.52 -51.68
C ALA A 1024 67.63 -51.57 -51.42
N GLY A 1025 67.32 -52.64 -50.67
CA GLY A 1025 68.25 -53.73 -50.39
C GLY A 1025 67.96 -54.44 -49.07
N PHE A 1026 68.92 -55.28 -48.63
CA PHE A 1026 68.82 -56.10 -47.43
C PHE A 1026 70.00 -55.85 -46.48
N GLU A 1027 69.74 -55.69 -45.19
CA GLU A 1027 70.73 -55.83 -44.13
C GLU A 1027 70.69 -57.27 -43.61
N LEU A 1028 71.81 -58.00 -43.74
CA LEU A 1028 71.97 -59.27 -43.07
C LEU A 1028 72.36 -59.02 -41.62
N GLU A 1029 71.57 -59.55 -40.69
CA GLU A 1029 71.83 -59.43 -39.26
C GLU A 1029 72.12 -60.79 -38.62
N ARG A 1030 73.05 -60.81 -37.66
CA ARG A 1030 73.48 -62.00 -36.91
C ARG A 1030 73.27 -61.82 -35.42
N SER A 1031 72.96 -62.91 -34.72
CA SER A 1031 72.83 -62.97 -33.28
C SER A 1031 73.39 -64.28 -32.71
N ALA A 1032 74.08 -64.21 -31.56
CA ALA A 1032 74.52 -65.40 -30.80
C ALA A 1032 73.37 -66.02 -30.00
N ASP A 1033 72.44 -65.20 -29.50
CA ASP A 1033 71.37 -65.59 -28.57
C ASP A 1033 69.98 -65.66 -29.23
N GLY A 1034 69.87 -65.26 -30.51
CA GLY A 1034 68.62 -65.20 -31.25
C GLY A 1034 67.72 -64.03 -30.87
N ARG A 1035 68.19 -63.08 -30.04
CA ARG A 1035 67.44 -61.92 -29.54
C ARG A 1035 68.11 -60.60 -29.92
N ASN A 1036 69.41 -60.49 -29.68
CA ASN A 1036 70.20 -59.30 -29.97
C ASN A 1036 70.87 -59.46 -31.33
N PHE A 1037 70.30 -58.83 -32.36
CA PHE A 1037 70.78 -58.90 -33.74
C PHE A 1037 71.65 -57.68 -34.07
N THR A 1038 72.80 -57.93 -34.68
CA THR A 1038 73.73 -56.90 -35.19
C THR A 1038 73.81 -57.02 -36.70
N ALA A 1039 73.73 -55.90 -37.42
CA ALA A 1039 73.92 -55.87 -38.86
C ALA A 1039 75.37 -56.20 -39.21
N ILE A 1040 75.57 -57.20 -40.08
CA ILE A 1040 76.90 -57.68 -40.50
C ILE A 1040 77.20 -57.47 -41.98
N ALA A 1041 76.17 -57.26 -42.81
CA ALA A 1041 76.35 -56.91 -44.22
C ALA A 1041 75.15 -56.14 -44.77
N ARG A 1042 75.37 -55.30 -45.77
CA ARG A 1042 74.32 -54.67 -46.59
C ARG A 1042 74.45 -55.16 -48.03
N ILE A 1043 73.35 -55.65 -48.60
CA ILE A 1043 73.27 -56.22 -49.94
C ILE A 1043 72.25 -55.40 -50.73
N ALA A 1044 72.70 -54.67 -51.75
CA ALA A 1044 71.80 -53.89 -52.61
C ALA A 1044 70.81 -54.83 -53.34
N SER A 1045 69.61 -54.32 -53.64
CA SER A 1045 68.66 -55.05 -54.49
C SER A 1045 69.27 -55.32 -55.87
N ARG A 1046 69.00 -56.51 -56.41
CA ARG A 1046 69.34 -56.89 -57.79
C ARG A 1046 68.26 -56.47 -58.79
N ALA A 1047 67.11 -55.98 -58.31
CA ALA A 1047 66.02 -55.52 -59.15
C ALA A 1047 66.34 -54.13 -59.73
N PRO A 1048 66.28 -53.94 -61.06
CA PRO A 1048 66.45 -52.63 -61.67
C PRO A 1048 65.44 -51.62 -61.10
N GLY A 1049 65.92 -50.52 -60.51
CA GLY A 1049 65.06 -49.52 -59.87
C GLY A 1049 64.29 -50.04 -58.65
N GLY A 1050 64.72 -51.14 -58.03
CA GLY A 1050 64.11 -51.72 -56.82
C GLY A 1050 62.80 -52.50 -57.06
N ASN A 1051 62.44 -52.80 -58.31
CA ASN A 1051 61.19 -53.48 -58.66
C ASN A 1051 61.43 -54.72 -59.54
N SER A 1052 60.90 -55.88 -59.15
CA SER A 1052 60.97 -57.14 -59.92
C SER A 1052 59.70 -57.95 -59.74
N ASN A 1053 59.12 -58.40 -60.84
CA ASN A 1053 57.97 -59.32 -60.83
C ASN A 1053 58.38 -60.79 -60.98
N SER A 1054 59.68 -61.08 -61.12
CA SER A 1054 60.29 -62.41 -61.17
C SER A 1054 61.17 -62.66 -59.94
N SER A 1055 61.41 -63.93 -59.63
CA SER A 1055 62.22 -64.29 -58.47
C SER A 1055 63.68 -63.88 -58.62
N LEU A 1056 64.28 -63.35 -57.56
CA LEU A 1056 65.69 -62.96 -57.53
C LEU A 1056 66.42 -63.64 -56.38
N ASP A 1057 67.58 -64.23 -56.70
CA ASP A 1057 68.43 -64.95 -55.76
C ASP A 1057 69.55 -64.06 -55.22
N TYR A 1058 69.87 -64.26 -53.95
CA TYR A 1058 70.91 -63.55 -53.23
C TYR A 1058 71.71 -64.49 -52.35
N SER A 1059 72.96 -64.10 -52.05
CA SER A 1059 73.83 -64.85 -51.15
C SER A 1059 74.78 -63.93 -50.39
N ALA A 1060 75.08 -64.30 -49.15
CA ALA A 1060 76.10 -63.65 -48.32
C ALA A 1060 76.81 -64.70 -47.45
N THR A 1061 78.08 -64.47 -47.16
CA THR A 1061 78.89 -65.37 -46.33
C THR A 1061 79.36 -64.62 -45.09
N ASP A 1062 79.11 -65.19 -43.93
CA ASP A 1062 79.65 -64.75 -42.66
C ASP A 1062 80.84 -65.63 -42.26
N ALA A 1063 82.05 -65.07 -42.32
CA ALA A 1063 83.28 -65.79 -42.00
C ALA A 1063 83.47 -66.07 -40.48
N ASN A 1064 82.58 -65.57 -39.62
CA ASN A 1064 82.72 -65.75 -38.17
C ASN A 1064 82.21 -67.12 -37.70
N THR A 1065 83.13 -67.98 -37.27
CA THR A 1065 82.84 -69.34 -36.78
C THR A 1065 82.78 -69.44 -35.24
N GLY A 1066 82.81 -68.31 -34.52
CA GLY A 1066 83.08 -68.26 -33.07
C GLY A 1066 82.01 -68.79 -32.12
N ALA A 1067 80.81 -69.17 -32.59
CA ALA A 1067 79.74 -69.71 -31.74
C ALA A 1067 79.28 -71.10 -32.19
N ALA A 1068 78.85 -71.93 -31.22
CA ALA A 1068 78.32 -73.28 -31.46
C ALA A 1068 77.06 -73.29 -32.35
N SER A 1069 76.28 -72.21 -32.33
CA SER A 1069 75.24 -71.92 -33.32
C SER A 1069 75.06 -70.42 -33.48
N TRP A 1070 74.78 -69.98 -34.69
CA TRP A 1070 74.44 -68.59 -35.01
C TRP A 1070 73.01 -68.48 -35.51
N HIS A 1071 72.36 -67.38 -35.18
CA HIS A 1071 71.03 -67.01 -35.68
C HIS A 1071 71.16 -65.85 -36.65
N TYR A 1072 70.46 -65.92 -37.77
CA TYR A 1072 70.50 -64.92 -38.82
C TYR A 1072 69.11 -64.49 -39.20
N ARG A 1073 68.94 -63.23 -39.61
CA ARG A 1073 67.72 -62.73 -40.24
C ARG A 1073 68.09 -61.67 -41.27
N LEU A 1074 67.22 -61.48 -42.25
CA LEU A 1074 67.33 -60.40 -43.22
C LEU A 1074 66.40 -59.28 -42.82
N LYS A 1075 66.89 -58.05 -42.87
CA LYS A 1075 66.10 -56.83 -42.77
C LYS A 1075 66.09 -56.15 -44.13
N GLN A 1076 64.99 -56.27 -44.84
CA GLN A 1076 64.78 -55.55 -46.08
C GLN A 1076 64.49 -54.07 -45.80
N LEU A 1077 65.00 -53.18 -46.65
CA LEU A 1077 64.75 -51.74 -46.62
C LEU A 1077 64.12 -51.31 -47.93
N ASP A 1078 63.07 -50.50 -47.88
CA ASP A 1078 62.54 -49.81 -49.07
C ASP A 1078 63.24 -48.48 -49.33
N ALA A 1079 62.97 -47.84 -50.48
CA ALA A 1079 63.54 -46.54 -50.82
C ALA A 1079 63.10 -45.38 -49.91
N SER A 1080 62.09 -45.58 -49.06
CA SER A 1080 61.61 -44.61 -48.07
C SER A 1080 62.23 -44.81 -46.67
N GLY A 1081 62.98 -45.90 -46.46
CA GLY A 1081 63.59 -46.27 -45.19
C GLY A 1081 62.73 -47.20 -44.32
N ALA A 1082 61.57 -47.66 -44.78
CA ALA A 1082 60.75 -48.63 -44.07
C ALA A 1082 61.40 -50.02 -44.13
N ALA A 1083 61.34 -50.75 -43.01
CA ALA A 1083 62.02 -52.03 -42.84
C ALA A 1083 61.06 -53.21 -42.66
N GLN A 1084 61.40 -54.37 -43.25
CA GLN A 1084 60.70 -55.65 -43.02
C GLN A 1084 61.70 -56.77 -42.76
N TYR A 1085 61.33 -57.74 -41.91
CA TYR A 1085 62.25 -58.82 -41.49
C TYR A 1085 61.84 -60.20 -42.05
N SER A 1086 62.82 -61.05 -42.35
CA SER A 1086 62.61 -62.48 -42.63
C SER A 1086 62.35 -63.28 -41.34
N SER A 1087 61.99 -64.55 -41.49
CA SER A 1087 62.12 -65.53 -40.40
C SER A 1087 63.58 -65.64 -39.94
N VAL A 1088 63.78 -65.97 -38.67
CA VAL A 1088 65.12 -66.21 -38.10
C VAL A 1088 65.60 -67.61 -38.49
N LEU A 1089 66.76 -67.68 -39.13
CA LEU A 1089 67.45 -68.91 -39.51
C LEU A 1089 68.52 -69.25 -38.47
N ARG A 1090 68.50 -70.46 -37.92
CA ARG A 1090 69.56 -70.97 -37.04
C ARG A 1090 70.49 -71.91 -37.79
N ILE A 1091 71.80 -71.68 -37.71
CA ILE A 1091 72.85 -72.54 -38.27
C ILE A 1091 73.72 -73.07 -37.12
N GLY A 1092 73.82 -74.39 -36.97
CA GLY A 1092 74.61 -75.07 -35.95
C GLY A 1092 74.99 -76.50 -36.39
N GLU A 1093 75.78 -77.22 -35.59
CA GLU A 1093 76.20 -78.59 -35.92
C GLU A 1093 75.05 -79.59 -35.74
N GLY A 1094 74.52 -80.11 -36.85
CA GLY A 1094 73.36 -81.01 -36.87
C GLY A 1094 73.76 -82.49 -36.97
N ARG A 1095 73.15 -83.34 -36.13
CA ARG A 1095 73.12 -84.80 -36.30
C ARG A 1095 72.35 -85.14 -37.60
N GLY A 1096 72.90 -86.03 -38.43
CA GLY A 1096 72.51 -86.25 -39.83
C GLY A 1096 71.08 -86.80 -40.06
N SER A 1097 70.39 -86.20 -41.04
CA SER A 1097 69.11 -86.66 -41.61
C SER A 1097 69.33 -87.88 -42.51
N VAL A 1098 68.33 -88.77 -42.56
CA VAL A 1098 68.32 -90.04 -43.31
C VAL A 1098 67.97 -89.80 -44.79
N LEU A 1099 67.31 -88.69 -45.10
CA LEU A 1099 66.98 -88.25 -46.46
C LEU A 1099 67.98 -87.18 -46.93
N SER A 1100 68.90 -87.57 -47.82
CA SER A 1100 69.89 -86.63 -48.39
C SER A 1100 69.34 -85.79 -49.53
N ALA A 1101 68.21 -86.18 -50.12
CA ALA A 1101 67.46 -85.40 -51.11
C ALA A 1101 65.95 -85.69 -50.96
N GLY A 1102 65.11 -84.65 -51.11
CA GLY A 1102 63.65 -84.76 -51.00
C GLY A 1102 63.00 -85.59 -52.11
N ILE A 1103 61.66 -85.61 -52.15
CA ILE A 1103 60.88 -86.37 -53.15
C ILE A 1103 60.76 -85.60 -54.46
N TYR A 1104 60.99 -86.29 -55.58
CA TYR A 1104 60.78 -85.76 -56.93
C TYR A 1104 60.08 -86.77 -57.86
N PRO A 1105 59.20 -86.33 -58.78
CA PRO A 1105 58.58 -85.01 -58.82
C PRO A 1105 57.55 -84.83 -57.68
N SER A 1106 57.34 -83.60 -57.23
CA SER A 1106 56.22 -83.23 -56.35
C SER A 1106 55.65 -81.89 -56.82
N PRO A 1107 54.41 -81.84 -57.37
CA PRO A 1107 53.43 -82.92 -57.46
C PRO A 1107 53.81 -84.06 -58.44
N ALA A 1108 53.44 -85.30 -58.12
CA ALA A 1108 53.68 -86.50 -58.90
C ALA A 1108 52.43 -86.96 -59.64
N ARG A 1109 52.58 -87.66 -60.77
CA ARG A 1109 51.47 -88.31 -61.48
C ARG A 1109 51.55 -89.83 -61.37
N ASN A 1110 52.59 -90.43 -61.95
CA ASN A 1110 52.71 -91.88 -62.09
C ASN A 1110 53.77 -92.50 -61.16
N GLN A 1111 54.82 -91.77 -60.79
CA GLN A 1111 55.88 -92.28 -59.93
C GLN A 1111 56.55 -91.18 -59.09
N ILE A 1112 57.22 -91.56 -58.01
CA ILE A 1112 58.15 -90.71 -57.25
C ILE A 1112 59.47 -91.42 -57.01
N GLN A 1113 60.52 -90.61 -56.76
CA GLN A 1113 61.81 -91.10 -56.30
C GLN A 1113 62.36 -90.26 -55.15
N THR A 1114 63.13 -90.90 -54.27
CA THR A 1114 63.83 -90.26 -53.15
C THR A 1114 65.21 -90.89 -52.95
N THR A 1115 66.13 -90.14 -52.33
CA THR A 1115 67.46 -90.64 -52.01
C THR A 1115 67.63 -90.82 -50.51
N VAL A 1116 67.97 -92.05 -50.09
CA VAL A 1116 68.20 -92.42 -48.69
C VAL A 1116 69.69 -92.54 -48.43
N LEU A 1117 70.18 -91.80 -47.45
CA LEU A 1117 71.54 -91.91 -46.96
C LEU A 1117 71.59 -92.91 -45.80
N SER A 1118 72.42 -93.94 -45.93
CA SER A 1118 72.66 -94.89 -44.84
C SER A 1118 74.12 -94.92 -44.43
N GLY A 1119 74.39 -94.88 -43.13
CA GLY A 1119 75.75 -94.98 -42.59
C GLY A 1119 76.34 -96.39 -42.62
N LYS A 1120 75.52 -97.43 -42.87
CA LYS A 1120 75.91 -98.84 -42.95
C LYS A 1120 74.96 -99.60 -43.89
N ALA A 1121 75.37 -100.77 -44.39
CA ALA A 1121 74.48 -101.62 -45.18
C ALA A 1121 73.43 -102.25 -44.26
N GLN A 1122 72.14 -102.03 -44.53
CA GLN A 1122 71.03 -102.49 -43.67
C GLN A 1122 69.71 -102.56 -44.44
N ASP A 1123 68.69 -103.18 -43.84
CA ASP A 1123 67.33 -103.16 -44.37
C ASP A 1123 66.68 -101.80 -44.09
N ALA A 1124 65.96 -101.29 -45.09
CA ALA A 1124 65.15 -100.09 -45.00
C ALA A 1124 63.70 -100.42 -45.36
N GLN A 1125 62.77 -100.05 -44.50
CA GLN A 1125 61.34 -100.15 -44.74
C GLN A 1125 60.80 -98.81 -45.19
N PHE A 1126 60.08 -98.83 -46.30
CA PHE A 1126 59.44 -97.69 -46.92
C PHE A 1126 57.93 -97.87 -46.87
N ARG A 1127 57.23 -96.86 -46.37
CA ARG A 1127 55.77 -96.86 -46.24
C ARG A 1127 55.20 -95.61 -46.89
N LEU A 1128 54.26 -95.77 -47.80
CA LEU A 1128 53.40 -94.69 -48.24
C LEU A 1128 52.11 -94.75 -47.44
N VAL A 1129 51.79 -93.67 -46.76
CA VAL A 1129 50.55 -93.51 -46.00
C VAL A 1129 49.76 -92.33 -46.54
N ASP A 1130 48.44 -92.43 -46.59
CA ASP A 1130 47.58 -91.27 -46.85
C ASP A 1130 47.53 -90.32 -45.64
N MET A 1131 46.95 -89.14 -45.80
CA MET A 1131 46.84 -88.16 -44.70
C MET A 1131 45.94 -88.62 -43.54
N GLY A 1132 45.17 -89.71 -43.70
CA GLY A 1132 44.44 -90.38 -42.63
C GLY A 1132 45.30 -91.38 -41.84
N GLY A 1133 46.59 -91.53 -42.20
CA GLY A 1133 47.52 -92.47 -41.59
C GLY A 1133 47.36 -93.91 -42.10
N ARG A 1134 46.49 -94.16 -43.08
CA ARG A 1134 46.29 -95.49 -43.64
C ARG A 1134 47.44 -95.84 -44.58
N LEU A 1135 48.05 -97.00 -44.35
CA LEU A 1135 49.11 -97.54 -45.20
C LEU A 1135 48.53 -97.92 -46.57
N VAL A 1136 49.00 -97.25 -47.61
CA VAL A 1136 48.56 -97.48 -49.00
C VAL A 1136 49.55 -98.30 -49.80
N GLN A 1137 50.84 -98.27 -49.45
CA GLN A 1137 51.87 -99.13 -50.06
C GLN A 1137 53.03 -99.31 -49.09
N GLN A 1138 53.66 -100.48 -49.06
CA GLN A 1138 54.85 -100.74 -48.26
C GLN A 1138 55.85 -101.61 -49.02
N ARG A 1139 57.14 -101.31 -48.87
CA ARG A 1139 58.24 -102.12 -49.40
C ARG A 1139 59.42 -102.14 -48.44
N THR A 1140 60.10 -103.28 -48.32
CA THR A 1140 61.40 -103.38 -47.65
C THR A 1140 62.49 -103.62 -48.69
N GLN A 1141 63.62 -102.93 -48.57
CA GLN A 1141 64.76 -103.05 -49.49
C GLN A 1141 66.07 -102.88 -48.71
N LYS A 1142 67.10 -103.66 -49.10
CA LYS A 1142 68.47 -103.46 -48.60
C LYS A 1142 69.06 -102.17 -49.17
N VAL A 1143 69.54 -101.30 -48.30
CA VAL A 1143 70.30 -100.09 -48.64
C VAL A 1143 71.79 -100.32 -48.33
N ALA A 1144 72.67 -99.87 -49.23
CA ALA A 1144 74.12 -99.90 -49.07
C ALA A 1144 74.62 -98.69 -48.27
N VAL A 1145 75.88 -98.73 -47.83
CA VAL A 1145 76.55 -97.55 -47.23
C VAL A 1145 76.58 -96.41 -48.24
N GLY A 1146 76.18 -95.22 -47.84
CA GLY A 1146 76.08 -94.05 -48.71
C GLY A 1146 74.67 -93.84 -49.25
N SER A 1147 74.60 -93.27 -50.46
CA SER A 1147 73.36 -92.74 -51.05
C SER A 1147 72.63 -93.80 -51.88
N ASN A 1148 71.35 -94.03 -51.60
CA ASN A 1148 70.54 -95.07 -52.22
C ASN A 1148 69.30 -94.46 -52.88
N LEU A 1149 69.15 -94.63 -54.20
CA LEU A 1149 67.98 -94.14 -54.92
C LEU A 1149 66.83 -95.17 -54.83
N VAL A 1150 65.64 -94.70 -54.47
CA VAL A 1150 64.46 -95.54 -54.27
C VAL A 1150 63.27 -94.95 -55.02
N GLN A 1151 62.59 -95.77 -55.82
CA GLN A 1151 61.44 -95.39 -56.63
C GLN A 1151 60.16 -96.11 -56.21
N PHE A 1152 59.02 -95.39 -56.30
CA PHE A 1152 57.67 -95.90 -56.07
C PHE A 1152 56.75 -95.56 -57.23
N ASP A 1153 56.08 -96.59 -57.75
CA ASP A 1153 54.96 -96.46 -58.67
C ASP A 1153 53.71 -96.07 -57.90
N LEU A 1154 52.99 -95.08 -58.41
CA LEU A 1154 51.81 -94.50 -57.81
C LEU A 1154 50.54 -94.76 -58.62
N ASP A 1155 50.58 -95.39 -59.80
CA ASP A 1155 49.45 -95.43 -60.75
C ASP A 1155 48.13 -95.90 -60.15
N ALA A 1156 48.17 -96.89 -59.25
CA ALA A 1156 47.00 -97.43 -58.57
C ALA A 1156 46.43 -96.54 -57.42
N LEU A 1157 47.08 -95.43 -57.07
CA LEU A 1157 46.65 -94.54 -55.98
C LEU A 1157 45.74 -93.41 -56.49
N PRO A 1158 44.69 -92.99 -55.76
CA PRO A 1158 43.91 -91.79 -56.09
C PRO A 1158 44.75 -90.49 -56.02
N ALA A 1159 44.28 -89.42 -56.68
CA ALA A 1159 44.83 -88.09 -56.48
C ALA A 1159 44.65 -87.63 -55.03
N GLY A 1160 45.68 -87.05 -54.41
CA GLY A 1160 45.68 -86.70 -52.99
C GLY A 1160 47.07 -86.47 -52.40
N SER A 1161 47.12 -86.06 -51.12
CA SER A 1161 48.39 -85.90 -50.39
C SER A 1161 48.80 -87.21 -49.72
N TYR A 1162 50.09 -87.54 -49.78
CA TYR A 1162 50.67 -88.75 -49.20
C TYR A 1162 51.97 -88.43 -48.44
N LEU A 1163 52.30 -89.26 -47.46
CA LEU A 1163 53.57 -89.25 -46.74
C LEU A 1163 54.36 -90.50 -47.09
N LEU A 1164 55.63 -90.33 -47.50
CA LEU A 1164 56.61 -91.41 -47.55
C LEU A 1164 57.37 -91.43 -46.22
N GLN A 1165 57.32 -92.56 -45.53
CA GLN A 1165 58.09 -92.81 -44.32
C GLN A 1165 59.21 -93.80 -44.63
N VAL A 1166 60.43 -93.48 -44.21
CA VAL A 1166 61.61 -94.33 -44.34
C VAL A 1166 62.07 -94.71 -42.94
N ILE A 1167 62.23 -96.01 -42.69
CA ILE A 1167 62.64 -96.56 -41.40
C ILE A 1167 63.79 -97.52 -41.65
N LEU A 1168 65.00 -97.20 -41.18
CA LEU A 1168 66.16 -98.07 -41.24
C LEU A 1168 66.16 -99.06 -40.06
N ALA A 1169 66.75 -100.24 -40.24
CA ALA A 1169 66.80 -101.29 -39.22
C ALA A 1169 67.53 -100.87 -37.93
N ASP A 1170 68.39 -99.86 -37.98
CA ASP A 1170 69.03 -99.25 -36.80
C ASP A 1170 68.13 -98.30 -35.99
N GLY A 1171 66.86 -98.14 -36.40
CA GLY A 1171 65.85 -97.36 -35.71
C GLY A 1171 65.74 -95.91 -36.19
N SER A 1172 66.65 -95.45 -37.05
CA SER A 1172 66.54 -94.13 -37.66
C SER A 1172 65.34 -94.06 -38.62
N ASN A 1173 64.55 -93.00 -38.52
CA ASN A 1173 63.37 -92.81 -39.36
C ASN A 1173 63.20 -91.35 -39.80
N GLU A 1174 62.54 -91.16 -40.94
CA GLU A 1174 62.20 -89.84 -41.47
C GLU A 1174 60.92 -89.92 -42.31
N SER A 1175 60.17 -88.83 -42.39
CA SER A 1175 58.92 -88.75 -43.16
C SER A 1175 58.86 -87.48 -43.99
N ILE A 1176 58.42 -87.59 -45.24
CA ILE A 1176 58.34 -86.48 -46.19
C ILE A 1176 57.03 -86.53 -46.99
N ARG A 1177 56.40 -85.37 -47.17
CA ARG A 1177 55.08 -85.22 -47.83
C ARG A 1177 55.23 -84.91 -49.32
N PHE A 1178 54.36 -85.49 -50.14
CA PHE A 1178 54.19 -85.11 -51.54
C PHE A 1178 52.70 -85.16 -51.96
N ASN A 1179 52.38 -84.57 -53.12
CA ASN A 1179 51.02 -84.59 -53.68
C ASN A 1179 50.98 -85.41 -54.96
N LYS A 1180 50.02 -86.35 -55.06
CA LYS A 1180 49.64 -86.99 -56.33
C LYS A 1180 48.52 -86.19 -57.00
N LEU A 1181 48.69 -85.85 -58.28
CA LEU A 1181 47.70 -85.16 -59.10
C LEU A 1181 46.64 -86.10 -59.67
#